data_AF-A0A1I5XQM9-F1
#
_entry.id   AF-A0A1I5XQM9-F1
#
_cell.length_a   1.000
_cell.length_b   1.000
_cell.length_c   1.000
_cell.angle_alpha   90.00
_cell.angle_beta   90.00
_cell.angle_gamma   90.00
#
_symmetry.space_group_name_H-M   'P 1'
#
loop_
_entity.id
_entity.type
_entity.pdbx_description
1 polymer ?
#
loop_
_entity_poly.entity_id
_entity_poly.type
_entity_poly.pdbx_seq_one_letter_code
_entity_poly.pdbx_strand_id
1 'polypeptide(L)'
;MSKPVNIQHVFDEVVAQIEALTRPSTKVEDDAAVAKLQELAADLQKSHPAAAENIGLIAHFPQAQDGWEATQRHNLGRYVKDRLPRLRESLALPRPNVADLIWRSAELLRGAFREPEYRRVILPFTVLRRLDCLLQPTKSAVVAKHGEISTKNYDLRMFLAPITGYPFWNHSPFTLKGLTDAPDSLRDNLDAMVNGFSPNVRKIFEKFSFMATVDKLQEKGRLFHIVQAFARMPMDTYSVTAHDMGKAFEELLRRFNETSPAGEQYTPRDVIHLMTSILFDGDDEALSVPGVIRTMYDQTAGTGGMLSEGEEKFRSFNTNARLRLFGQELEDETYAICMADMLIRDQDPADIAVGDTLAEDKHPDERFDYQLSNPPYGVEWKPAQEAVEREHAKGAAGRFGPGLPRISDGQMLFQLNSLSKMRPFIDGEGGGKIGLVHNGSPLFTGDAGSGESEIRRHILEHDYLEAIVAMPTDMFYNTNIATYLWFMSNRKPAERKGKVLLIDASQMGVLMKKNLGKKRFELSDDCQSRIAQAFHDFETAKWNDRGVTSGRKRALKTKVLDNAHFFYRKVTIERPQRMRFDVTEERLLAFIHDSGYSKLKDGGELMATLNQALGDEPARSWKNAEQFRADLQTAHDEMDETAEIKPSTLKAKQFEVARKFFGIRDKAADITTNEKGEVISDADLRDSEYIPFSVLGNDVEAGIAAYFEREVIPHWPDAWVNKTVRDSADGQIGLVGCEMNFNREFYVYEAPRSRDAIRHEIEVMEKQFIQMLKGVTQ
;
A
#
# COMPACT_ATOMS: atom_id res chain seq x y z
N MET A 1 21.08 9.98 54.16
CA MET A 1 20.86 8.93 53.15
C MET A 1 21.39 9.45 51.83
N SER A 2 22.42 8.82 51.26
CA SER A 2 22.98 9.15 49.95
C SER A 2 21.92 9.00 48.87
N LYS A 3 21.83 9.95 47.93
CA LYS A 3 20.93 9.87 46.78
C LYS A 3 21.17 8.53 46.04
N PRO A 4 20.13 7.82 45.57
CA PRO A 4 20.32 6.64 44.74
C PRO A 4 21.09 7.03 43.48
N VAL A 5 22.25 6.40 43.27
CA VAL A 5 23.12 6.63 42.11
C VAL A 5 22.48 5.95 40.89
N ASN A 6 22.18 6.73 39.86
CA ASN A 6 21.60 6.25 38.60
C ASN A 6 22.69 5.52 37.80
N ILE A 7 22.62 4.19 37.76
CA ILE A 7 23.60 3.33 37.07
C ILE A 7 23.70 3.69 35.58
N GLN A 8 22.58 4.02 34.91
CA GLN A 8 22.58 4.38 33.50
C GLN A 8 23.26 5.73 33.25
N HIS A 9 23.02 6.71 34.11
CA HIS A 9 23.70 8.01 34.02
C HIS A 9 25.21 7.86 34.24
N VAL A 10 25.63 7.08 35.23
CA VAL A 10 27.05 6.81 35.46
C VAL A 10 27.65 6.04 34.27
N PHE A 11 26.89 5.11 33.68
CA PHE A 11 27.30 4.39 32.47
C PHE A 11 27.45 5.32 31.26
N ASP A 12 26.48 6.21 31.02
CA ASP A 12 26.51 7.17 29.92
C ASP A 12 27.67 8.17 30.10
N GLU A 13 27.94 8.62 31.34
CA GLU A 13 29.12 9.44 31.64
C GLU A 13 30.42 8.67 31.41
N VAL A 14 30.49 7.40 31.82
CA VAL A 14 31.65 6.53 31.56
C VAL A 14 31.88 6.38 30.05
N VAL A 15 30.83 6.16 29.26
CA VAL A 15 30.89 6.10 27.79
C VAL A 15 31.42 7.41 27.22
N ALA A 16 30.89 8.55 27.66
CA ALA A 16 31.29 9.87 27.17
C ALA A 16 32.77 10.18 27.46
N GLN A 17 33.27 9.84 28.64
CA GLN A 17 34.68 10.03 28.99
C GLN A 17 35.60 9.09 28.20
N ILE A 18 35.17 7.85 27.96
CA ILE A 18 35.88 6.89 27.12
C ILE A 18 35.97 7.40 25.67
N GLU A 19 34.87 7.91 25.11
CA GLU A 19 34.86 8.49 23.77
C GLU A 19 35.77 9.72 23.67
N ALA A 20 35.80 10.57 24.70
CA ALA A 20 36.70 11.71 24.78
C ALA A 20 38.18 11.29 24.69
N LEU A 21 38.56 10.22 25.38
CA LEU A 21 39.93 9.66 25.35
C LEU A 21 40.34 9.04 24.00
N THR A 22 39.39 8.79 23.10
CA THR A 22 39.67 8.25 21.76
C THR A 22 39.84 9.31 20.68
N ARG A 23 39.59 10.60 21.00
CA ARG A 23 39.74 11.73 20.08
C ARG A 23 41.12 12.39 20.20
N PRO A 24 41.55 13.21 19.23
CA PRO A 24 42.73 14.05 19.40
C PRO A 24 42.51 15.07 20.52
N SER A 25 43.21 14.90 21.64
CA SER A 25 43.10 15.69 22.86
C SER A 25 44.46 16.10 23.41
N THR A 26 44.49 17.13 24.26
CA THR A 26 45.66 17.56 25.03
C THR A 26 45.84 16.70 26.28
N LYS A 27 47.07 16.65 26.82
CA LYS A 27 47.38 15.90 28.06
C LYS A 27 46.46 16.29 29.23
N VAL A 28 46.11 17.57 29.33
CA VAL A 28 45.25 18.11 30.39
C VAL A 28 43.81 17.57 30.29
N GLU A 29 43.30 17.40 29.07
CA GLU A 29 41.96 16.84 28.84
C GLU A 29 41.92 15.34 29.11
N ASP A 30 42.99 14.61 28.75
CA ASP A 30 43.13 13.17 29.05
C ASP A 30 43.19 12.92 30.56
N ASP A 31 43.99 13.71 31.29
CA ASP A 31 44.14 13.58 32.74
C ASP A 31 42.81 13.88 33.46
N ALA A 32 42.04 14.87 32.97
CA ALA A 32 40.72 15.19 33.51
C ALA A 32 39.69 14.08 33.25
N ALA A 33 39.68 13.50 32.05
CA ALA A 33 38.79 12.39 31.70
C ALA A 33 39.11 11.12 32.50
N VAL A 34 40.40 10.81 32.70
CA VAL A 34 40.85 9.68 33.53
C VAL A 34 40.47 9.88 35.00
N ALA A 35 40.67 11.07 35.56
CA ALA A 35 40.25 11.38 36.92
C ALA A 35 38.74 11.21 37.11
N LYS A 36 37.95 11.65 36.12
CA LYS A 36 36.49 11.49 36.15
C LYS A 36 36.06 10.03 36.06
N LEU A 37 36.72 9.23 35.22
CA LEU A 37 36.48 7.78 35.14
C LEU A 37 36.78 7.06 36.45
N GLN A 38 37.85 7.44 37.15
CA GLN A 38 38.20 6.87 38.46
C GLN A 38 37.18 7.23 39.55
N GLU A 39 36.67 8.47 39.55
CA GLU A 39 35.60 8.91 40.45
C GLU A 39 34.32 8.09 40.20
N LEU A 40 33.87 8.01 38.95
CA LEU A 40 32.66 7.29 38.57
C LEU A 40 32.77 5.79 38.89
N ALA A 41 33.95 5.20 38.67
CA ALA A 41 34.18 3.79 38.96
C ALA A 41 34.19 3.51 40.48
N ALA A 42 34.73 4.41 41.30
CA ALA A 42 34.68 4.31 42.76
C ALA A 42 33.24 4.42 43.30
N ASP A 43 32.43 5.32 42.74
CA ASP A 43 31.02 5.46 43.08
C ASP A 43 30.19 4.23 42.67
N LEU A 44 30.50 3.66 41.51
CA LEU A 44 29.83 2.44 41.03
C LEU A 44 30.21 1.21 41.84
N GLN A 45 31.47 1.05 42.22
CA GLN A 45 31.94 -0.03 43.10
C GLN A 45 31.26 0.02 44.47
N LYS A 46 31.02 1.23 45.00
CA LYS A 46 30.39 1.45 46.31
C LYS A 46 28.89 1.24 46.29
N SER A 47 28.22 1.57 45.18
CA SER A 47 26.75 1.51 45.07
C SER A 47 26.23 0.21 44.45
N HIS A 48 26.96 -0.39 43.50
CA HIS A 48 26.53 -1.53 42.69
C HIS A 48 27.73 -2.44 42.29
N PRO A 49 28.27 -3.22 43.24
CA PRO A 49 29.54 -3.96 43.07
C PRO A 49 29.50 -5.00 41.92
N ALA A 50 28.35 -5.65 41.67
CA ALA A 50 28.19 -6.59 40.56
C ALA A 50 28.20 -5.91 39.18
N ALA A 51 27.73 -4.65 39.09
CA ALA A 51 27.81 -3.87 37.86
C ALA A 51 29.25 -3.42 37.59
N ALA A 52 29.98 -3.02 38.65
CA ALA A 52 31.38 -2.63 38.54
C ALA A 52 32.29 -3.80 38.06
N GLU A 53 31.98 -5.02 38.51
CA GLU A 53 32.70 -6.25 38.11
C GLU A 53 32.48 -6.61 36.62
N ASN A 54 31.25 -6.46 36.11
CA ASN A 54 30.92 -6.68 34.69
C ASN A 54 31.55 -5.63 33.76
N ILE A 55 31.69 -4.41 34.26
CA ILE A 55 32.21 -3.28 33.50
C ILE A 55 33.74 -3.40 33.32
N GLY A 56 34.46 -4.05 34.24
CA GLY A 56 35.90 -4.34 34.12
C GLY A 56 36.80 -3.09 33.99
N LEU A 57 36.26 -1.90 34.30
CA LEU A 57 36.85 -0.62 33.90
C LEU A 57 38.09 -0.20 34.67
N ILE A 58 38.49 -0.88 35.75
CA ILE A 58 39.60 -0.39 36.59
C ILE A 58 40.89 -1.21 36.38
N ALA A 59 40.81 -2.40 35.81
CA ALA A 59 41.98 -3.30 35.72
C ALA A 59 42.93 -3.01 34.55
N HIS A 60 42.59 -2.10 33.62
CA HIS A 60 43.31 -1.95 32.35
C HIS A 60 43.67 -0.50 31.94
N PHE A 61 43.35 0.51 32.73
CA PHE A 61 43.81 1.88 32.44
C PHE A 61 45.14 2.12 33.16
N PRO A 62 46.28 2.18 32.45
CA PRO A 62 47.56 2.51 33.09
C PRO A 62 47.45 3.88 33.75
N GLN A 63 48.04 4.02 34.95
CA GLN A 63 48.22 5.31 35.58
C GLN A 63 49.05 6.18 34.63
N ALA A 64 48.44 7.22 34.06
CA ALA A 64 49.11 8.12 33.13
C ALA A 64 50.22 8.87 33.87
N GLN A 65 51.46 8.38 33.77
CA GLN A 65 52.60 9.19 34.17
C GLN A 65 53.12 10.05 33.01
N ASP A 66 52.92 9.64 31.74
CA ASP A 66 53.42 10.39 30.56
C ASP A 66 52.51 10.35 29.32
N GLY A 67 51.21 10.65 29.46
CA GLY A 67 50.28 10.75 28.32
C GLY A 67 50.06 9.42 27.57
N TRP A 68 49.03 9.35 26.71
CA TRP A 68 48.70 8.12 26.00
C TRP A 68 49.32 8.10 24.60
N GLU A 69 50.15 7.10 24.30
CA GLU A 69 50.68 6.89 22.96
C GLU A 69 49.56 6.51 21.96
N ALA A 70 49.76 6.81 20.67
CA ALA A 70 48.78 6.53 19.61
C ALA A 70 48.31 5.06 19.59
N THR A 71 49.21 4.12 19.91
CA THR A 71 48.92 2.68 20.01
C THR A 71 47.98 2.34 21.16
N GLN A 72 48.09 3.04 22.30
CA GLN A 72 47.22 2.86 23.45
C GLN A 72 45.82 3.42 23.19
N ARG A 73 45.73 4.59 22.54
CA ARG A 73 44.45 5.17 22.09
C ARG A 73 43.76 4.27 21.05
N HIS A 74 44.52 3.68 20.13
CA HIS A 74 44.00 2.73 19.14
C HIS A 74 43.44 1.45 19.79
N ASN A 75 44.16 0.88 20.76
CA ASN A 75 43.69 -0.32 21.49
C ASN A 75 42.46 -0.03 22.35
N LEU A 76 42.40 1.14 22.99
CA LEU A 76 41.21 1.60 23.71
C LEU A 76 40.02 1.75 22.74
N GLY A 77 40.21 2.42 21.60
CA GLY A 77 39.18 2.55 20.58
C GLY A 77 38.64 1.21 20.07
N ARG A 78 39.51 0.19 19.92
CA ARG A 78 39.12 -1.17 19.54
C ARG A 78 38.33 -1.88 20.64
N TYR A 79 38.80 -1.79 21.89
CA TYR A 79 38.11 -2.35 23.06
C TYR A 79 36.70 -1.76 23.21
N VAL A 80 36.57 -0.44 23.03
CA VAL A 80 35.30 0.29 23.07
C VAL A 80 34.37 -0.15 21.95
N LYS A 81 34.86 -0.20 20.72
CA LYS A 81 34.05 -0.63 19.57
C LYS A 81 33.48 -2.04 19.73
N ASP A 82 34.25 -2.97 20.31
CA ASP A 82 33.87 -4.37 20.41
C ASP A 82 33.07 -4.72 21.68
N ARG A 83 33.38 -4.09 22.84
CA ARG A 83 32.73 -4.41 24.13
C ARG A 83 31.63 -3.44 24.55
N LEU A 84 31.70 -2.16 24.18
CA LEU A 84 30.73 -1.15 24.64
C LEU A 84 29.29 -1.48 24.24
N PRO A 85 29.00 -2.00 23.03
CA PRO A 85 27.65 -2.44 22.67
C PRO A 85 27.15 -3.60 23.54
N ARG A 86 28.03 -4.57 23.85
CA ARG A 86 27.71 -5.73 24.69
C ARG A 86 27.52 -5.35 26.16
N LEU A 87 28.32 -4.41 26.66
CA LEU A 87 28.17 -3.84 28.00
C LEU A 87 26.82 -3.12 28.14
N ARG A 88 26.46 -2.31 27.13
CA ARG A 88 25.19 -1.58 27.04
C ARG A 88 23.99 -2.55 27.07
N GLU A 89 24.13 -3.69 26.42
CA GLU A 89 23.13 -4.78 26.43
C GLU A 89 23.06 -5.48 27.79
N SER A 90 24.20 -5.75 28.43
CA SER A 90 24.27 -6.48 29.71
C SER A 90 23.82 -5.66 30.94
N LEU A 91 23.93 -4.34 30.88
CA LEU A 91 23.55 -3.41 31.95
C LEU A 91 22.14 -2.85 31.80
N ALA A 92 21.49 -3.08 30.65
CA ALA A 92 20.08 -2.81 30.50
C ALA A 92 19.30 -3.74 31.44
N LEU A 93 18.81 -3.19 32.57
CA LEU A 93 17.82 -3.88 33.39
C LEU A 93 16.69 -4.36 32.48
N PRO A 94 16.10 -5.55 32.71
CA PRO A 94 14.93 -6.01 31.96
C PRO A 94 13.85 -4.94 32.06
N ARG A 95 13.68 -4.16 30.99
CA ARG A 95 12.68 -3.09 30.95
C ARG A 95 11.31 -3.78 30.98
N PRO A 96 10.41 -3.38 31.89
CA PRO A 96 9.07 -3.96 31.90
C PRO A 96 8.44 -3.78 30.52
N ASN A 97 7.74 -4.81 30.02
CA ASN A 97 6.96 -4.66 28.80
C ASN A 97 5.87 -3.61 29.06
N VAL A 98 6.11 -2.39 28.60
CA VAL A 98 5.26 -1.22 28.87
C VAL A 98 3.84 -1.46 28.36
N ALA A 99 3.68 -2.16 27.23
CA ALA A 99 2.37 -2.55 26.72
C ALA A 99 1.63 -3.49 27.67
N ASP A 100 2.30 -4.46 28.30
CA ASP A 100 1.67 -5.35 29.29
C ASP A 100 1.27 -4.59 30.56
N LEU A 101 2.09 -3.63 30.99
CA LEU A 101 1.78 -2.77 32.13
C LEU A 101 0.53 -1.93 31.85
N ILE A 102 0.46 -1.32 30.67
CA ILE A 102 -0.71 -0.53 30.24
C ILE A 102 -1.94 -1.43 30.12
N TRP A 103 -1.79 -2.61 29.50
CA TRP A 103 -2.89 -3.55 29.28
C TRP A 103 -3.53 -4.05 30.59
N ARG A 104 -2.76 -4.22 31.67
CA ARG A 104 -3.31 -4.55 33.00
C ARG A 104 -4.34 -3.52 33.48
N SER A 105 -4.23 -2.25 33.06
CA SER A 105 -5.23 -1.24 33.41
C SER A 105 -6.56 -1.43 32.67
N ALA A 106 -6.57 -2.14 31.55
CA ALA A 106 -7.80 -2.49 30.84
C ALA A 106 -8.69 -3.45 31.64
N GLU A 107 -8.12 -4.24 32.57
CA GLU A 107 -8.89 -5.12 33.45
C GLU A 107 -9.88 -4.35 34.33
N LEU A 108 -9.57 -3.09 34.66
CA LEU A 108 -10.46 -2.19 35.42
C LEU A 108 -11.72 -1.79 34.65
N LEU A 109 -11.75 -2.00 33.34
CA LEU A 109 -12.88 -1.68 32.47
C LEU A 109 -13.88 -2.83 32.33
N ARG A 110 -13.50 -4.04 32.78
CA ARG A 110 -14.32 -5.24 32.63
C ARG A 110 -15.70 -5.07 33.28
N GLY A 111 -16.74 -5.40 32.52
CA GLY A 111 -18.14 -5.31 32.92
C GLY A 111 -18.75 -3.90 32.79
N ALA A 112 -17.93 -2.83 32.76
CA ALA A 112 -18.39 -1.46 32.54
C ALA A 112 -18.32 -1.03 31.06
N PHE A 113 -17.39 -1.63 30.31
CA PHE A 113 -17.17 -1.39 28.88
C PHE A 113 -17.11 -2.73 28.13
N ARG A 114 -17.46 -2.72 26.85
CA ARG A 114 -17.16 -3.85 25.96
C ARG A 114 -15.69 -3.79 25.54
N GLU A 115 -15.09 -4.94 25.28
CA GLU A 115 -13.67 -5.06 24.95
C GLU A 115 -13.21 -4.16 23.78
N PRO A 116 -13.98 -4.01 22.66
CA PRO A 116 -13.62 -3.06 21.61
C PRO A 116 -13.58 -1.59 22.06
N GLU A 117 -14.31 -1.23 23.12
CA GLU A 117 -14.32 0.13 23.67
C GLU A 117 -13.11 0.41 24.56
N TYR A 118 -12.35 -0.62 24.98
CA TYR A 118 -11.19 -0.42 25.85
C TYR A 118 -10.15 0.47 25.19
N ARG A 119 -9.99 0.39 23.88
CA ARG A 119 -9.04 1.22 23.12
C ARG A 119 -9.28 2.72 23.33
N ARG A 120 -10.56 3.14 23.40
CA ARG A 120 -11.00 4.53 23.59
C ARG A 120 -10.65 5.08 24.97
N VAL A 121 -10.40 4.20 25.93
CA VAL A 121 -9.92 4.56 27.27
C VAL A 121 -8.40 4.47 27.31
N ILE A 122 -7.85 3.32 26.92
CA ILE A 122 -6.44 3.00 27.14
C ILE A 122 -5.50 3.89 26.32
N LEU A 123 -5.82 4.15 25.05
CA LEU A 123 -4.93 4.96 24.20
C LEU A 123 -4.84 6.42 24.68
N PRO A 124 -5.95 7.15 24.91
CA PRO A 124 -5.85 8.54 25.35
C PRO A 124 -5.20 8.70 26.73
N PHE A 125 -5.45 7.78 27.67
CA PHE A 125 -4.79 7.83 28.98
C PHE A 125 -3.29 7.50 28.90
N THR A 126 -2.88 6.64 27.98
CA THR A 126 -1.46 6.38 27.70
C THR A 126 -0.77 7.64 27.18
N VAL A 127 -1.38 8.32 26.20
CA VAL A 127 -0.90 9.60 25.66
C VAL A 127 -0.83 10.64 26.77
N LEU A 128 -1.91 10.82 27.53
CA LEU A 128 -1.98 11.77 28.63
C LEU A 128 -0.87 11.53 29.66
N ARG A 129 -0.66 10.28 30.08
CA ARG A 129 0.37 9.95 31.06
C ARG A 129 1.77 10.23 30.52
N ARG A 130 2.06 9.89 29.26
CA ARG A 130 3.36 10.17 28.65
C ARG A 130 3.62 11.66 28.56
N LEU A 131 2.66 12.45 28.06
CA LEU A 131 2.81 13.90 27.94
C LEU A 131 2.95 14.59 29.32
N ASP A 132 2.19 14.13 30.33
CA ASP A 132 2.32 14.60 31.72
C ASP A 132 3.73 14.36 32.28
N CYS A 133 4.30 13.17 32.07
CA CYS A 133 5.68 12.86 32.45
C CYS A 133 6.72 13.73 31.75
N LEU A 134 6.58 13.94 30.43
CA LEU A 134 7.52 14.73 29.63
C LEU A 134 7.57 16.19 30.09
N LEU A 135 6.42 16.75 30.49
CA LEU A 135 6.31 18.14 30.96
C LEU A 135 6.55 18.32 32.45
N GLN A 136 6.62 17.24 33.23
CA GLN A 136 6.75 17.29 34.69
C GLN A 136 7.97 18.12 35.16
N PRO A 137 9.18 18.02 34.55
CA PRO A 137 10.33 18.82 34.96
C PRO A 137 10.15 20.33 34.77
N THR A 138 9.33 20.74 33.81
CA THR A 138 9.17 22.15 33.40
C THR A 138 7.85 22.76 33.85
N LYS A 139 6.98 21.99 34.51
CA LYS A 139 5.59 22.36 34.84
C LYS A 139 5.49 23.67 35.62
N SER A 140 6.28 23.82 36.69
CA SER A 140 6.25 25.03 37.53
C SER A 140 6.64 26.29 36.76
N ALA A 141 7.67 26.19 35.90
CA ALA A 141 8.13 27.29 35.06
C ALA A 141 7.09 27.69 34.02
N VAL A 142 6.43 26.72 33.37
CA VAL A 142 5.36 26.99 32.40
C VAL A 142 4.16 27.66 33.05
N VAL A 143 3.70 27.17 34.21
CA VAL A 143 2.56 27.75 34.93
C VAL A 143 2.86 29.18 35.38
N ALA A 144 4.05 29.41 35.95
CA ALA A 144 4.48 30.76 36.33
C ALA A 144 4.54 31.69 35.12
N LYS A 145 5.16 31.24 34.02
CA LYS A 145 5.28 32.06 32.81
C LYS A 145 3.93 32.38 32.19
N HIS A 146 3.02 31.40 32.13
CA HIS A 146 1.67 31.61 31.65
C HIS A 146 0.92 32.65 32.50
N GLY A 147 1.06 32.61 33.82
CA GLY A 147 0.49 33.63 34.71
C GLY A 147 0.95 35.06 34.42
N GLU A 148 2.20 35.25 33.97
CA GLU A 148 2.75 36.56 33.60
C GLU A 148 2.22 37.11 32.26
N ILE A 149 1.84 36.23 31.34
CA ILE A 149 1.61 36.57 29.93
C ILE A 149 0.18 36.32 29.44
N SER A 150 -0.64 35.54 30.17
CA SER A 150 -1.97 35.11 29.73
C SER A 150 -2.93 36.27 29.45
N THR A 151 -2.71 37.43 30.10
CA THR A 151 -3.50 38.65 29.91
C THR A 151 -3.00 39.55 28.77
N LYS A 152 -1.88 39.20 28.11
CA LYS A 152 -1.13 40.11 27.22
C LYS A 152 -1.31 39.86 25.71
N ASN A 153 -2.28 39.04 25.29
CA ASN A 153 -2.55 38.69 23.87
C ASN A 153 -1.28 38.30 23.08
N TYR A 154 -0.35 37.61 23.74
CA TYR A 154 0.86 37.08 23.11
C TYR A 154 0.60 35.69 22.55
N ASP A 155 1.35 35.33 21.51
CA ASP A 155 1.44 33.94 21.09
C ASP A 155 2.16 33.13 22.18
N LEU A 156 1.39 32.32 22.90
CA LEU A 156 1.89 31.48 23.98
C LEU A 156 3.00 30.52 23.51
N ARG A 157 2.99 30.09 22.24
CA ARG A 157 4.01 29.19 21.69
C ARG A 157 5.40 29.80 21.81
N MET A 158 5.55 31.09 21.51
CA MET A 158 6.84 31.80 21.54
C MET A 158 7.47 31.86 22.93
N PHE A 159 6.68 31.73 24.00
CA PHE A 159 7.16 31.85 25.38
C PHE A 159 7.16 30.53 26.14
N LEU A 160 6.23 29.61 25.85
CA LEU A 160 6.05 28.38 26.62
C LEU A 160 6.77 27.18 26.00
N ALA A 161 6.81 27.06 24.66
CA ALA A 161 7.51 25.96 24.00
C ALA A 161 9.04 25.96 24.28
N PRO A 162 9.74 27.12 24.30
CA PRO A 162 11.16 27.14 24.66
C PRO A 162 11.44 26.67 26.09
N ILE A 163 10.47 26.80 27.01
CA ILE A 163 10.62 26.34 28.40
C ILE A 163 10.55 24.82 28.46
N THR A 164 9.66 24.19 27.68
CA THR A 164 9.47 22.73 27.69
C THR A 164 10.50 22.01 26.84
N GLY A 165 11.06 22.67 25.82
CA GLY A 165 11.91 22.04 24.81
C GLY A 165 11.13 21.22 23.79
N TYR A 166 9.79 21.21 23.86
CA TYR A 166 8.90 20.45 22.99
C TYR A 166 7.99 21.39 22.19
N PRO A 167 7.41 20.94 21.06
CA PRO A 167 6.39 21.70 20.34
C PRO A 167 5.03 21.77 21.06
N PHE A 168 4.98 21.37 22.34
CA PHE A 168 3.78 21.36 23.17
C PHE A 168 4.08 21.76 24.62
N TRP A 169 3.04 22.20 25.33
CA TRP A 169 3.12 22.61 26.74
C TRP A 169 1.79 22.35 27.45
N ASN A 170 1.79 22.44 28.79
CA ASN A 170 0.57 22.41 29.60
C ASN A 170 0.64 23.47 30.70
N HIS A 171 -0.28 24.43 30.67
CA HIS A 171 -0.33 25.55 31.61
C HIS A 171 -1.34 25.37 32.76
N SER A 172 -2.04 24.23 32.83
CA SER A 172 -2.84 23.89 34.02
C SER A 172 -1.92 23.62 35.21
N PRO A 173 -2.37 23.83 36.45
CA PRO A 173 -1.59 23.45 37.64
C PRO A 173 -1.60 21.94 37.91
N PHE A 174 -2.46 21.18 37.23
CA PHE A 174 -2.69 19.77 37.51
C PHE A 174 -1.64 18.85 36.88
N THR A 175 -1.33 17.76 37.59
CA THR A 175 -0.57 16.61 37.07
C THR A 175 -1.42 15.36 37.28
N LEU A 176 -1.26 14.32 36.45
CA LEU A 176 -2.10 13.12 36.56
C LEU A 176 -1.99 12.47 37.95
N LYS A 177 -0.79 12.55 38.55
CA LYS A 177 -0.55 12.11 39.93
C LYS A 177 -1.28 12.98 40.95
N GLY A 178 -1.20 14.31 40.85
CA GLY A 178 -1.88 15.22 41.75
C GLY A 178 -3.41 15.16 41.67
N LEU A 179 -3.97 14.77 40.52
CA LEU A 179 -5.41 14.54 40.37
C LEU A 179 -5.94 13.45 41.32
N THR A 180 -5.09 12.51 41.74
CA THR A 180 -5.50 11.44 42.66
C THR A 180 -5.67 11.90 44.11
N ASP A 181 -5.21 13.11 44.45
CA ASP A 181 -5.32 13.69 45.80
C ASP A 181 -6.67 14.37 46.06
N ALA A 182 -7.48 14.62 45.01
CA ALA A 182 -8.80 15.25 45.10
C ALA A 182 -9.87 14.47 44.30
N PRO A 183 -10.32 13.29 44.80
CA PRO A 183 -11.23 12.40 44.05
C PRO A 183 -12.58 13.03 43.68
N ASP A 184 -13.13 13.89 44.54
CA ASP A 184 -14.47 14.48 44.35
C ASP A 184 -14.52 15.51 43.21
N SER A 185 -13.38 16.09 42.84
CA SER A 185 -13.26 17.05 41.73
C SER A 185 -12.46 16.48 40.55
N LEU A 186 -12.27 15.16 40.50
CA LEU A 186 -11.37 14.50 39.57
C LEU A 186 -11.71 14.82 38.10
N ARG A 187 -13.00 14.74 37.72
CA ARG A 187 -13.44 14.99 36.35
C ARG A 187 -13.16 16.43 35.92
N ASP A 188 -13.53 17.40 36.75
CA ASP A 188 -13.35 18.82 36.43
C ASP A 188 -11.88 19.23 36.39
N ASN A 189 -11.07 18.68 37.31
CA ASN A 189 -9.63 18.91 37.30
C ASN A 189 -8.94 18.23 36.09
N LEU A 190 -9.44 17.07 35.65
CA LEU A 190 -8.96 16.40 34.44
C LEU A 190 -9.33 17.20 33.17
N ASP A 191 -10.54 17.75 33.10
CA ASP A 191 -10.97 18.65 32.04
C ASP A 191 -10.10 19.92 31.98
N ALA A 192 -9.85 20.54 33.13
CA ALA A 192 -8.94 21.68 33.24
C ALA A 192 -7.50 21.31 32.84
N MET A 193 -7.05 20.09 33.15
CA MET A 193 -5.75 19.59 32.70
C MET A 193 -5.68 19.47 31.18
N VAL A 194 -6.71 18.89 30.55
CA VAL A 194 -6.81 18.74 29.09
C VAL A 194 -6.85 20.11 28.40
N ASN A 195 -7.69 21.02 28.89
CA ASN A 195 -7.81 22.38 28.37
C ASN A 195 -6.54 23.22 28.57
N GLY A 196 -5.70 22.85 29.54
CA GLY A 196 -4.40 23.47 29.78
C GLY A 196 -3.33 23.10 28.75
N PHE A 197 -3.54 22.10 27.90
CA PHE A 197 -2.56 21.74 26.87
C PHE A 197 -2.53 22.75 25.70
N SER A 198 -1.41 22.76 24.97
CA SER A 198 -1.27 23.49 23.70
C SER A 198 -2.28 23.02 22.64
N PRO A 199 -2.63 23.87 21.65
CA PRO A 199 -3.66 23.55 20.66
C PRO A 199 -3.48 22.23 19.90
N ASN A 200 -2.24 21.87 19.54
CA ASN A 200 -1.92 20.61 18.88
C ASN A 200 -2.27 19.38 19.75
N VAL A 201 -1.99 19.42 21.05
CA VAL A 201 -2.32 18.33 21.98
C VAL A 201 -3.81 18.32 22.32
N ARG A 202 -4.46 19.48 22.44
CA ARG A 202 -5.93 19.54 22.65
C ARG A 202 -6.68 18.88 21.49
N LYS A 203 -6.27 19.15 20.25
CA LYS A 203 -6.84 18.52 19.05
C LYS A 203 -6.75 16.99 19.09
N ILE A 204 -5.68 16.42 19.65
CA ILE A 204 -5.56 14.96 19.85
C ILE A 204 -6.67 14.45 20.76
N PHE A 205 -6.89 15.09 21.92
CA PHE A 205 -7.94 14.67 22.86
C PHE A 205 -9.36 14.92 22.34
N GLU A 206 -9.56 15.99 21.55
CA GLU A 206 -10.82 16.24 20.83
C GLU A 206 -11.12 15.11 19.84
N LYS A 207 -10.13 14.71 19.05
CA LYS A 207 -10.24 13.64 18.05
C LYS A 207 -10.42 12.26 18.68
N PHE A 208 -9.88 12.04 19.87
CA PHE A 208 -10.22 10.88 20.70
C PHE A 208 -11.62 10.93 21.35
N SER A 209 -12.34 12.06 21.26
CA SER A 209 -13.55 12.30 22.05
C SER A 209 -13.34 12.05 23.55
N PHE A 210 -12.16 12.44 24.07
CA PHE A 210 -11.67 12.00 25.38
C PHE A 210 -12.61 12.34 26.54
N MET A 211 -13.22 13.54 26.54
CA MET A 211 -14.10 13.94 27.63
C MET A 211 -15.39 13.12 27.70
N ALA A 212 -15.92 12.64 26.56
CA ALA A 212 -17.05 11.71 26.57
C ALA A 212 -16.67 10.37 27.22
N THR A 213 -15.43 9.91 27.00
CA THR A 213 -14.89 8.72 27.68
C THR A 213 -14.73 8.96 29.18
N VAL A 214 -14.25 10.13 29.60
CA VAL A 214 -14.14 10.52 31.02
C VAL A 214 -15.50 10.53 31.70
N ASP A 215 -16.51 11.11 31.06
CA ASP A 215 -17.88 11.18 31.59
C ASP A 215 -18.48 9.78 31.76
N LYS A 216 -18.30 8.89 30.77
CA LYS A 216 -18.72 7.48 30.88
C LYS A 216 -17.98 6.74 31.99
N LEU A 217 -16.68 6.95 32.15
CA LEU A 217 -15.90 6.36 33.24
C LEU A 217 -16.38 6.82 34.61
N GLN A 218 -16.78 8.09 34.75
CA GLN A 218 -17.35 8.64 35.97
C GLN A 218 -18.70 7.99 36.28
N GLU A 219 -19.61 7.92 35.29
CA GLU A 219 -20.93 7.28 35.43
C GLU A 219 -20.81 5.81 35.87
N LYS A 220 -19.80 5.09 35.38
CA LYS A 220 -19.54 3.69 35.76
C LYS A 220 -18.69 3.51 37.03
N GLY A 221 -18.34 4.60 37.73
CA GLY A 221 -17.52 4.53 38.94
C GLY A 221 -16.11 3.99 38.72
N ARG A 222 -15.55 4.16 37.51
CA ARG A 222 -14.22 3.66 37.11
C ARG A 222 -13.16 4.76 36.97
N LEU A 223 -13.55 6.03 36.86
CA LEU A 223 -12.64 7.14 36.57
C LEU A 223 -11.45 7.21 37.53
N PHE A 224 -11.69 7.21 38.84
CA PHE A 224 -10.63 7.27 39.86
C PHE A 224 -9.63 6.12 39.72
N HIS A 225 -10.12 4.89 39.53
CA HIS A 225 -9.27 3.71 39.41
C HIS A 225 -8.38 3.76 38.16
N ILE A 226 -8.93 4.21 37.03
CA ILE A 226 -8.17 4.36 35.78
C ILE A 226 -7.11 5.45 35.93
N VAL A 227 -7.49 6.64 36.43
CA VAL A 227 -6.52 7.73 36.66
C VAL A 227 -5.41 7.29 37.61
N GLN A 228 -5.77 6.63 38.71
CA GLN A 228 -4.80 6.12 39.69
C GLN A 228 -3.86 5.07 39.07
N ALA A 229 -4.37 4.17 38.22
CA ALA A 229 -3.55 3.17 37.56
C ALA A 229 -2.51 3.82 36.64
N PHE A 230 -2.92 4.74 35.77
CA PHE A 230 -2.02 5.45 34.87
C PHE A 230 -1.05 6.40 35.60
N ALA A 231 -1.50 7.10 36.64
CA ALA A 231 -0.66 7.98 37.45
C ALA A 231 0.53 7.26 38.11
N ARG A 232 0.38 5.96 38.42
CA ARG A 232 1.43 5.12 39.00
C ARG A 232 2.40 4.56 37.96
N MET A 233 2.07 4.63 36.66
CA MET A 233 2.94 4.10 35.63
C MET A 233 4.18 4.99 35.44
N PRO A 234 5.40 4.43 35.48
CA PRO A 234 6.61 5.16 35.19
C PRO A 234 6.73 5.31 33.66
N MET A 235 6.42 6.51 33.14
CA MET A 235 6.49 6.83 31.71
C MET A 235 7.35 8.08 31.43
N ASP A 236 8.23 8.43 32.35
CA ASP A 236 9.28 9.44 32.12
C ASP A 236 10.37 8.90 31.18
N THR A 237 11.23 9.79 30.70
CA THR A 237 12.32 9.46 29.76
C THR A 237 13.39 8.56 30.36
N TYR A 238 13.49 8.48 31.69
CA TYR A 238 14.42 7.58 32.38
C TYR A 238 13.89 6.14 32.40
N SER A 239 12.59 5.98 32.65
CA SER A 239 11.95 4.68 32.79
C SER A 239 11.57 4.06 31.44
N VAL A 240 11.18 4.90 30.47
CA VAL A 240 10.72 4.47 29.15
C VAL A 240 11.26 5.43 28.08
N THR A 241 12.08 4.89 27.17
CA THR A 241 12.59 5.67 26.04
C THR A 241 11.49 5.97 25.01
N ALA A 242 11.71 6.93 24.11
CA ALA A 242 10.78 7.18 23.00
C ALA A 242 10.55 5.93 22.14
N HIS A 243 11.62 5.16 21.89
CA HIS A 243 11.56 3.88 21.18
C HIS A 243 10.70 2.84 21.90
N ASP A 244 10.89 2.68 23.22
CA ASP A 244 10.10 1.75 24.03
C ASP A 244 8.62 2.15 24.04
N MET A 245 8.31 3.46 24.07
CA MET A 245 6.93 3.94 23.95
C MET A 245 6.34 3.63 22.58
N GLY A 246 7.06 3.87 21.48
CA GLY A 246 6.59 3.54 20.14
C GLY A 246 6.27 2.06 19.98
N LYS A 247 7.12 1.17 20.51
CA LYS A 247 6.86 -0.28 20.58
C LYS A 247 5.63 -0.61 21.43
N ALA A 248 5.43 0.10 22.53
CA ALA A 248 4.28 -0.12 23.40
C ALA A 248 2.96 0.30 22.72
N PHE A 249 2.94 1.46 22.06
CA PHE A 249 1.80 1.94 21.28
C PHE A 249 1.44 0.96 20.17
N GLU A 250 2.45 0.50 19.43
CA GLU A 250 2.27 -0.51 18.40
C GLU A 250 1.64 -1.80 18.94
N GLU A 251 2.17 -2.35 20.02
CA GLU A 251 1.62 -3.57 20.64
C GLU A 251 0.20 -3.36 21.18
N LEU A 252 -0.13 -2.17 21.68
CA LEU A 252 -1.49 -1.83 22.12
C LEU A 252 -2.45 -1.75 20.94
N LEU A 253 -2.09 -1.01 19.89
CA LEU A 253 -2.87 -0.91 18.65
C LEU A 253 -3.11 -2.29 18.05
N ARG A 254 -2.08 -3.13 18.03
CA ARG A 254 -2.17 -4.53 17.59
C ARG A 254 -3.19 -5.33 18.40
N ARG A 255 -3.22 -5.20 19.73
CA ARG A 255 -4.21 -5.88 20.59
C ARG A 255 -5.64 -5.40 20.34
N PHE A 256 -5.82 -4.15 19.90
CA PHE A 256 -7.14 -3.58 19.66
C PHE A 256 -7.68 -3.81 18.24
N ASN A 257 -6.82 -4.07 17.25
CA ASN A 257 -7.15 -4.03 15.82
C ASN A 257 -7.34 -5.41 15.14
N GLU A 258 -7.67 -6.48 15.87
CA GLU A 258 -7.89 -7.81 15.27
C GLU A 258 -9.07 -7.88 14.25
N THR A 259 -9.87 -6.82 14.10
CA THR A 259 -11.09 -6.78 13.27
C THR A 259 -11.14 -5.69 12.19
N SER A 260 -10.09 -4.88 11.99
CA SER A 260 -10.09 -3.81 10.97
C SER A 260 -9.89 -4.32 9.53
N PRO A 261 -10.42 -3.62 8.50
CA PRO A 261 -10.12 -3.91 7.09
C PRO A 261 -8.62 -3.93 6.78
N ALA A 262 -8.24 -4.61 5.69
CA ALA A 262 -6.84 -4.74 5.28
C ALA A 262 -6.35 -3.47 4.55
N GLY A 263 -5.15 -3.00 4.90
CA GLY A 263 -4.58 -1.75 4.39
C GLY A 263 -4.86 -0.54 5.28
N GLU A 264 -5.90 -0.61 6.13
CA GLU A 264 -6.23 0.47 7.07
C GLU A 264 -5.47 0.30 8.41
N GLN A 265 -4.98 1.44 8.93
CA GLN A 265 -4.44 1.66 10.28
C GLN A 265 -3.02 1.14 10.59
N TYR A 266 -2.58 -0.03 10.11
CA TYR A 266 -1.27 -0.57 10.54
C TYR A 266 -0.50 -1.41 9.50
N THR A 267 0.69 -0.92 9.14
CA THR A 267 1.66 -1.62 8.27
C THR A 267 2.78 -2.23 9.13
N PRO A 268 3.13 -3.52 8.94
CA PRO A 268 4.23 -4.15 9.69
C PRO A 268 5.58 -3.42 9.54
N ARG A 269 6.34 -3.24 10.62
CA ARG A 269 7.62 -2.51 10.59
C ARG A 269 8.64 -3.10 9.63
N ASP A 270 8.72 -4.42 9.55
CA ASP A 270 9.61 -5.12 8.62
C ASP A 270 9.31 -4.81 7.15
N VAL A 271 8.05 -4.49 6.83
CA VAL A 271 7.64 -3.99 5.51
C VAL A 271 8.02 -2.52 5.34
N ILE A 272 7.78 -1.67 6.35
CA ILE A 272 8.13 -0.24 6.31
C ILE A 272 9.66 -0.04 6.18
N HIS A 273 10.46 -0.82 6.89
CA HIS A 273 11.93 -0.80 6.81
C HIS A 273 12.45 -1.18 5.42
N LEU A 274 11.84 -2.19 4.80
CA LEU A 274 12.14 -2.52 3.41
C LEU A 274 11.76 -1.37 2.47
N MET A 275 10.55 -0.83 2.59
CA MET A 275 10.07 0.26 1.74
C MET A 275 10.94 1.51 1.84
N THR A 276 11.29 1.94 3.06
CA THR A 276 12.17 3.09 3.29
C THR A 276 13.60 2.85 2.79
N SER A 277 14.12 1.62 2.91
CA SER A 277 15.44 1.28 2.39
C SER A 277 15.49 1.35 0.86
N ILE A 278 14.45 0.87 0.17
CA ILE A 278 14.35 0.97 -1.30
C ILE A 278 14.09 2.43 -1.74
N LEU A 279 13.21 3.14 -1.03
CA LEU A 279 12.83 4.52 -1.41
C LEU A 279 14.04 5.48 -1.40
N PHE A 280 14.94 5.34 -0.42
CA PHE A 280 16.14 6.16 -0.31
C PHE A 280 17.35 5.62 -1.08
N ASP A 281 17.26 4.41 -1.66
CA ASP A 281 18.35 3.83 -2.45
C ASP A 281 18.75 4.76 -3.60
N GLY A 282 20.07 4.94 -3.76
CA GLY A 282 20.67 5.79 -4.78
C GLY A 282 20.67 7.30 -4.46
N ASP A 283 20.20 7.72 -3.28
CA ASP A 283 20.24 9.14 -2.85
C ASP A 283 21.27 9.42 -1.74
N ASP A 284 22.15 8.47 -1.39
CA ASP A 284 23.11 8.57 -0.29
C ASP A 284 23.89 9.90 -0.29
N GLU A 285 24.41 10.30 -1.45
CA GLU A 285 25.14 11.57 -1.59
C GLU A 285 24.24 12.78 -1.33
N ALA A 286 23.03 12.79 -1.90
CA ALA A 286 22.07 13.88 -1.75
C ALA A 286 21.55 14.02 -0.30
N LEU A 287 21.50 12.90 0.44
CA LEU A 287 21.05 12.85 1.84
C LEU A 287 22.18 13.10 2.84
N SER A 288 23.43 12.86 2.46
CA SER A 288 24.60 13.08 3.31
C SER A 288 25.00 14.55 3.46
N VAL A 289 24.43 15.47 2.65
CA VAL A 289 24.74 16.91 2.71
C VAL A 289 24.28 17.52 4.05
N PRO A 290 25.18 18.11 4.86
CA PRO A 290 24.81 18.74 6.14
C PRO A 290 23.70 19.78 6.00
N GLY A 291 22.66 19.66 6.82
CA GLY A 291 21.53 20.61 6.83
C GLY A 291 20.57 20.47 5.65
N VAL A 292 20.66 19.38 4.86
CA VAL A 292 19.69 19.14 3.77
C VAL A 292 18.28 19.03 4.33
N ILE A 293 17.35 19.72 3.66
CA ILE A 293 15.91 19.64 3.93
C ILE A 293 15.25 18.88 2.79
N ARG A 294 14.45 17.88 3.14
CA ARG A 294 13.62 17.11 2.22
C ARG A 294 12.20 17.02 2.74
N THR A 295 11.26 16.69 1.88
CA THR A 295 9.85 16.49 2.24
C THR A 295 9.41 15.04 2.00
N MET A 296 8.61 14.52 2.93
CA MET A 296 8.00 13.18 2.83
C MET A 296 6.50 13.26 3.06
N TYR A 297 5.72 12.55 2.24
CA TYR A 297 4.26 12.53 2.34
C TYR A 297 3.68 11.12 2.41
N ASP A 298 2.71 10.94 3.30
CA ASP A 298 1.83 9.77 3.35
C ASP A 298 0.36 10.19 3.23
N GLN A 299 -0.25 9.86 2.10
CA GLN A 299 -1.63 10.25 1.78
C GLN A 299 -2.70 9.43 2.52
N THR A 300 -2.29 8.39 3.23
CA THR A 300 -3.13 7.52 4.06
C THR A 300 -2.33 7.20 5.31
N ALA A 301 -2.00 8.26 6.07
CA ALA A 301 -0.97 8.24 7.11
C ALA A 301 -1.21 7.17 8.18
N GLY A 302 -2.46 6.75 8.39
CA GLY A 302 -2.80 5.78 9.41
C GLY A 302 -2.30 6.25 10.76
N THR A 303 -1.53 5.38 11.43
CA THR A 303 -0.92 5.68 12.73
C THR A 303 0.44 6.39 12.65
N GLY A 304 0.85 6.85 11.46
CA GLY A 304 2.08 7.61 11.24
C GLY A 304 3.35 6.78 11.05
N GLY A 305 3.25 5.44 11.11
CA GLY A 305 4.42 4.55 11.11
C GLY A 305 5.36 4.74 9.92
N MET A 306 4.85 4.93 8.69
CA MET A 306 5.70 5.13 7.52
C MET A 306 6.49 6.45 7.57
N LEU A 307 5.85 7.53 8.02
CA LEU A 307 6.48 8.83 8.18
C LEU A 307 7.55 8.78 9.29
N SER A 308 7.22 8.17 10.43
CA SER A 308 8.13 8.08 11.56
C SER A 308 9.39 7.28 11.24
N GLU A 309 9.22 6.07 10.69
CA GLU A 309 10.36 5.23 10.29
C GLU A 309 11.14 5.84 9.13
N GLY A 310 10.47 6.56 8.22
CA GLY A 310 11.10 7.33 7.15
C GLY A 310 12.07 8.38 7.70
N GLU A 311 11.65 9.17 8.70
CA GLU A 311 12.54 10.15 9.34
C GLU A 311 13.68 9.47 10.12
N GLU A 312 13.41 8.39 10.86
CA GLU A 312 14.45 7.66 11.59
C GLU A 312 15.52 7.12 10.63
N LYS A 313 15.11 6.52 9.51
CA LYS A 313 16.02 6.07 8.45
C LYS A 313 16.75 7.25 7.81
N PHE A 314 16.08 8.36 7.55
CA PHE A 314 16.68 9.56 6.97
C PHE A 314 17.79 10.14 7.86
N ARG A 315 17.54 10.24 9.17
CA ARG A 315 18.53 10.70 10.17
C ARG A 315 19.75 9.78 10.28
N SER A 316 19.63 8.50 9.86
CA SER A 316 20.77 7.57 9.85
C SER A 316 21.82 7.90 8.79
N PHE A 317 21.45 8.59 7.70
CA PHE A 317 22.40 9.10 6.71
C PHE A 317 23.12 10.35 7.22
N ASN A 318 22.40 11.22 7.93
CA ASN A 318 22.91 12.48 8.43
C ASN A 318 22.08 13.00 9.60
N THR A 319 22.69 13.10 10.77
CA THR A 319 22.02 13.54 12.00
C THR A 319 21.57 15.00 11.98
N ASN A 320 22.12 15.82 11.08
CA ASN A 320 21.75 17.22 10.88
C ASN A 320 20.75 17.43 9.73
N ALA A 321 20.38 16.37 9.01
CA ALA A 321 19.40 16.45 7.95
C ALA A 321 17.98 16.54 8.54
N ARG A 322 17.10 17.31 7.90
CA ARG A 322 15.72 17.50 8.34
C ARG A 322 14.75 16.99 7.29
N LEU A 323 13.91 16.04 7.68
CA LEU A 323 12.78 15.58 6.88
C LEU A 323 11.51 16.27 7.39
N ARG A 324 10.84 17.05 6.54
CA ARG A 324 9.53 17.62 6.87
C ARG A 324 8.45 16.60 6.49
N LEU A 325 7.62 16.23 7.46
CA LEU A 325 6.64 15.15 7.35
C LEU A 325 5.25 15.72 7.08
N PHE A 326 4.61 15.25 6.02
CA PHE A 326 3.26 15.61 5.64
C PHE A 326 2.40 14.35 5.63
N GLY A 327 1.13 14.50 5.99
CA GLY A 327 0.23 13.36 5.95
C GLY A 327 -1.23 13.74 5.90
N GLN A 328 -2.05 12.78 5.51
CA GLN A 328 -3.50 12.90 5.55
C GLN A 328 -4.12 11.59 6.04
N GLU A 329 -5.06 11.69 6.96
CA GLU A 329 -5.78 10.55 7.52
C GLU A 329 -7.28 10.83 7.58
N LEU A 330 -8.10 9.85 7.20
CA LEU A 330 -9.54 9.97 7.15
C LEU A 330 -10.16 9.91 8.55
N GLU A 331 -9.70 8.99 9.40
CA GLU A 331 -10.37 8.63 10.64
C GLU A 331 -9.77 9.38 11.85
N ASP A 332 -10.66 9.95 12.67
CA ASP A 332 -10.30 10.85 13.78
C ASP A 332 -9.45 10.18 14.87
N GLU A 333 -9.80 8.96 15.31
CA GLU A 333 -9.06 8.21 16.34
C GLU A 333 -7.65 7.86 15.84
N THR A 334 -7.53 7.44 14.58
CA THR A 334 -6.30 7.06 13.89
C THR A 334 -5.39 8.27 13.68
N TYR A 335 -5.96 9.41 13.27
CA TYR A 335 -5.27 10.70 13.24
C TYR A 335 -4.72 11.08 14.62
N ALA A 336 -5.52 10.95 15.67
CA ALA A 336 -5.09 11.28 17.04
C ALA A 336 -3.93 10.39 17.50
N ILE A 337 -3.93 9.11 17.13
CA ILE A 337 -2.83 8.17 17.38
C ILE A 337 -1.56 8.61 16.64
N CYS A 338 -1.67 8.94 15.35
CA CYS A 338 -0.54 9.42 14.53
C CYS A 338 0.11 10.65 15.15
N MET A 339 -0.68 11.68 15.44
CA MET A 339 -0.22 12.91 16.07
C MET A 339 0.47 12.63 17.42
N ALA A 340 -0.09 11.73 18.23
CA ALA A 340 0.47 11.39 19.53
C ALA A 340 1.79 10.62 19.42
N ASP A 341 1.89 9.62 18.55
CA ASP A 341 3.13 8.84 18.37
C ASP A 341 4.26 9.74 17.86
N MET A 342 3.98 10.60 16.89
CA MET A 342 4.96 11.58 16.37
C MET A 342 5.47 12.52 17.46
N LEU A 343 4.58 13.09 18.30
CA LEU A 343 5.00 13.94 19.42
C LEU A 343 5.86 13.18 20.45
N ILE A 344 5.54 11.90 20.70
CA ILE A 344 6.28 11.06 21.66
C ILE A 344 7.67 10.71 21.14
N ARG A 345 7.85 10.61 19.82
CA ARG A 345 9.12 10.37 19.14
C ARG A 345 9.93 11.65 18.84
N ASP A 346 9.49 12.80 19.34
CA ASP A 346 10.11 14.10 19.09
C ASP A 346 10.14 14.47 17.59
N GLN A 347 9.03 14.20 16.92
CA GLN A 347 8.77 14.55 15.52
C GLN A 347 7.76 15.70 15.46
N ASP A 348 7.76 16.44 14.35
CA ASP A 348 6.85 17.57 14.15
C ASP A 348 5.63 17.15 13.30
N PRO A 349 4.44 16.99 13.91
CA PRO A 349 3.25 16.55 13.18
C PRO A 349 2.41 17.73 12.63
N ALA A 350 2.99 18.93 12.51
CA ALA A 350 2.27 20.15 12.12
C ALA A 350 1.52 20.02 10.79
N ASP A 351 2.07 19.25 9.85
CA ASP A 351 1.53 19.08 8.50
C ASP A 351 0.75 17.76 8.33
N ILE A 352 0.29 17.14 9.42
CA ILE A 352 -0.67 16.04 9.35
C ILE A 352 -2.09 16.59 9.40
N ALA A 353 -2.86 16.30 8.36
CA ALA A 353 -4.24 16.75 8.19
C ALA A 353 -5.25 15.60 8.38
N VAL A 354 -6.49 15.97 8.71
CA VAL A 354 -7.62 15.05 8.81
C VAL A 354 -8.60 15.31 7.68
N GLY A 355 -9.03 14.27 6.97
CA GLY A 355 -10.00 14.33 5.87
C GLY A 355 -9.77 13.26 4.78
N ASP A 356 -10.77 13.08 3.91
CA ASP A 356 -10.72 12.14 2.79
C ASP A 356 -9.76 12.63 1.70
N THR A 357 -8.68 11.88 1.44
CA THR A 357 -7.64 12.21 0.44
C THR A 357 -8.19 12.30 -0.99
N LEU A 358 -9.16 11.48 -1.34
CA LEU A 358 -9.73 11.48 -2.70
C LEU A 358 -10.69 12.66 -2.85
N ALA A 359 -11.53 12.94 -1.85
CA ALA A 359 -12.53 14.00 -1.91
C ALA A 359 -11.96 15.40 -1.65
N GLU A 360 -11.04 15.54 -0.69
CA GLU A 360 -10.51 16.80 -0.21
C GLU A 360 -9.00 16.72 0.01
N ASP A 361 -8.24 17.17 -0.99
CA ASP A 361 -6.80 17.29 -0.90
C ASP A 361 -6.39 18.35 0.12
N LYS A 362 -5.76 17.93 1.22
CA LYS A 362 -5.32 18.84 2.29
C LYS A 362 -3.94 19.47 2.03
N HIS A 363 -3.27 19.07 0.96
CA HIS A 363 -1.93 19.52 0.58
C HIS A 363 -1.85 19.93 -0.90
N PRO A 364 -2.80 20.71 -1.46
CA PRO A 364 -2.95 20.90 -2.92
C PRO A 364 -1.70 21.46 -3.61
N ASP A 365 -1.05 22.43 -2.96
CA ASP A 365 0.09 23.17 -3.50
C ASP A 365 1.45 22.52 -3.19
N GLU A 366 1.46 21.47 -2.36
CA GLU A 366 2.70 20.80 -1.94
C GLU A 366 3.17 19.78 -2.97
N ARG A 367 4.49 19.63 -3.06
CA ARG A 367 5.16 18.61 -3.88
C ARG A 367 6.29 17.97 -3.07
N PHE A 368 6.46 16.66 -3.22
CA PHE A 368 7.28 15.87 -2.31
C PHE A 368 8.47 15.20 -2.97
N ASP A 369 9.60 15.20 -2.27
CA ASP A 369 10.80 14.45 -2.65
C ASP A 369 10.57 12.94 -2.47
N TYR A 370 9.86 12.56 -1.41
CA TYR A 370 9.60 11.17 -1.04
C TYR A 370 8.13 10.97 -0.66
N GLN A 371 7.56 9.82 -1.04
CA GLN A 371 6.20 9.45 -0.68
C GLN A 371 6.15 7.98 -0.32
N LEU A 372 5.52 7.63 0.81
CA LEU A 372 5.19 6.25 1.16
C LEU A 372 3.76 6.18 1.64
N SER A 373 2.98 5.24 1.13
CA SER A 373 1.61 5.00 1.60
C SER A 373 1.20 3.54 1.49
N ASN A 374 0.28 3.13 2.36
CA ASN A 374 -0.47 1.88 2.25
C ASN A 374 -1.97 2.21 2.14
N PRO A 375 -2.47 2.51 0.92
CA PRO A 375 -3.87 2.85 0.73
C PRO A 375 -4.80 1.66 1.00
N PRO A 376 -6.08 1.90 1.34
CA PRO A 376 -7.05 0.84 1.59
C PRO A 376 -7.26 -0.06 0.35
N TYR A 377 -7.50 -1.36 0.58
CA TYR A 377 -7.57 -2.36 -0.50
C TYR A 377 -9.00 -2.59 -0.97
N GLY A 378 -9.29 -2.35 -2.26
CA GLY A 378 -10.58 -2.68 -2.87
C GLY A 378 -11.77 -1.96 -2.20
N VAL A 379 -11.52 -0.77 -1.66
CA VAL A 379 -12.56 0.07 -1.05
C VAL A 379 -13.24 0.92 -2.12
N GLU A 380 -14.56 0.99 -2.03
CA GLU A 380 -15.35 1.83 -2.93
C GLU A 380 -15.07 3.32 -2.69
N TRP A 381 -14.97 4.09 -3.78
CA TRP A 381 -14.77 5.55 -3.71
C TRP A 381 -16.07 6.32 -4.00
N LYS A 382 -17.22 5.64 -3.89
CA LYS A 382 -18.55 6.25 -4.09
C LYS A 382 -18.76 7.53 -3.25
N PRO A 383 -18.34 7.61 -1.97
CA PRO A 383 -18.46 8.85 -1.19
C PRO A 383 -17.67 10.03 -1.76
N ALA A 384 -16.55 9.77 -2.45
CA ALA A 384 -15.69 10.78 -3.06
C ALA A 384 -16.03 11.04 -4.55
N GLN A 385 -17.04 10.39 -5.11
CA GLN A 385 -17.24 10.31 -6.56
C GLN A 385 -17.32 11.69 -7.23
N GLU A 386 -18.16 12.59 -6.72
CA GLU A 386 -18.35 13.92 -7.32
C GLU A 386 -17.06 14.74 -7.34
N ALA A 387 -16.24 14.64 -6.29
CA ALA A 387 -14.96 15.35 -6.21
C ALA A 387 -13.92 14.75 -7.17
N VAL A 388 -13.87 13.42 -7.25
CA VAL A 388 -12.98 12.69 -8.16
C VAL A 388 -13.33 12.98 -9.62
N GLU A 389 -14.62 12.93 -9.99
CA GLU A 389 -15.07 13.24 -11.35
C GLU A 389 -14.80 14.70 -11.74
N ARG A 390 -14.95 15.63 -10.79
CA ARG A 390 -14.61 17.05 -11.00
C ARG A 390 -13.12 17.25 -11.23
N GLU A 391 -12.27 16.55 -10.50
CA GLU A 391 -10.82 16.55 -10.72
C GLU A 391 -10.46 15.90 -12.06
N HIS A 392 -11.06 14.75 -12.40
CA HIS A 392 -10.86 14.08 -13.68
C HIS A 392 -11.24 14.97 -14.88
N ALA A 393 -12.35 15.72 -14.78
CA ALA A 393 -12.79 16.65 -15.81
C ALA A 393 -11.78 17.79 -16.11
N LYS A 394 -10.80 18.03 -15.22
CA LYS A 394 -9.70 18.98 -15.48
C LYS A 394 -8.60 18.42 -16.41
N GLY A 395 -8.70 17.15 -16.81
CA GLY A 395 -7.72 16.48 -17.66
C GLY A 395 -6.33 16.50 -17.01
N ALA A 396 -5.30 16.87 -17.79
CA ALA A 396 -3.90 16.88 -17.34
C ALA A 396 -3.61 17.84 -16.15
N ALA A 397 -4.49 18.82 -15.89
CA ALA A 397 -4.35 19.72 -14.74
C ALA A 397 -4.94 19.15 -13.44
N GLY A 398 -5.74 18.08 -13.53
CA GLY A 398 -6.36 17.42 -12.37
C GLY A 398 -5.60 16.19 -11.91
N ARG A 399 -5.84 15.77 -10.67
CA ARG A 399 -5.17 14.59 -10.09
C ARG A 399 -5.52 13.28 -10.80
N PHE A 400 -6.74 13.17 -11.33
CA PHE A 400 -7.27 11.92 -11.88
C PHE A 400 -7.43 11.92 -13.40
N GLY A 401 -6.73 12.81 -14.11
CA GLY A 401 -6.80 12.95 -15.57
C GLY A 401 -6.61 11.64 -16.36
N PRO A 402 -5.65 10.76 -16.01
CA PRO A 402 -5.37 9.55 -16.79
C PRO A 402 -6.52 8.54 -16.90
N GLY A 403 -7.43 8.50 -15.93
CA GLY A 403 -8.54 7.55 -15.96
C GLY A 403 -9.22 7.40 -14.61
N LEU A 404 -10.41 6.80 -14.64
CA LEU A 404 -11.19 6.48 -13.44
C LEU A 404 -11.38 4.96 -13.34
N PRO A 405 -10.88 4.30 -12.28
CA PRO A 405 -11.14 2.89 -12.07
C PRO A 405 -12.62 2.67 -11.74
N ARG A 406 -13.08 1.42 -11.73
CA ARG A 406 -14.44 1.09 -11.26
C ARG A 406 -14.71 1.68 -9.86
N ILE A 407 -15.96 2.08 -9.61
CA ILE A 407 -16.39 2.68 -8.33
C ILE A 407 -16.06 1.80 -7.11
N SER A 408 -16.06 0.48 -7.28
CA SER A 408 -15.79 -0.48 -6.21
C SER A 408 -14.32 -0.64 -5.85
N ASP A 409 -13.38 0.05 -6.52
CA ASP A 409 -11.94 -0.07 -6.23
C ASP A 409 -11.21 1.26 -6.49
N GLY A 410 -10.98 2.02 -5.43
CA GLY A 410 -10.31 3.33 -5.48
C GLY A 410 -8.79 3.28 -5.46
N GLN A 411 -8.16 2.11 -5.42
CA GLN A 411 -6.72 2.01 -5.13
C GLN A 411 -5.83 2.75 -6.14
N MET A 412 -6.20 2.73 -7.43
CA MET A 412 -5.46 3.45 -8.47
C MET A 412 -5.64 4.97 -8.41
N LEU A 413 -6.69 5.48 -7.75
CA LEU A 413 -6.83 6.93 -7.53
C LEU A 413 -5.80 7.45 -6.53
N PHE A 414 -5.47 6.69 -5.48
CA PHE A 414 -4.36 7.03 -4.57
C PHE A 414 -3.01 7.03 -5.30
N GLN A 415 -2.82 6.11 -6.25
CA GLN A 415 -1.62 6.10 -7.09
C GLN A 415 -1.51 7.38 -7.94
N LEU A 416 -2.60 7.80 -8.58
CA LEU A 416 -2.67 9.05 -9.33
C LEU A 416 -2.46 10.28 -8.43
N ASN A 417 -3.03 10.29 -7.22
CA ASN A 417 -2.79 11.36 -6.26
C ASN A 417 -1.29 11.47 -5.93
N SER A 418 -0.59 10.37 -5.61
CA SER A 418 0.86 10.41 -5.39
C SER A 418 1.66 10.92 -6.59
N LEU A 419 1.30 10.51 -7.80
CA LEU A 419 1.94 11.00 -9.03
C LEU A 419 1.76 12.51 -9.19
N SER A 420 0.57 13.04 -8.91
CA SER A 420 0.28 14.48 -8.98
C SER A 420 1.10 15.31 -7.97
N LYS A 421 1.62 14.66 -6.92
CA LYS A 421 2.38 15.29 -5.83
C LYS A 421 3.90 15.13 -5.96
N MET A 422 4.41 14.49 -7.00
CA MET A 422 5.86 14.38 -7.17
C MET A 422 6.50 15.75 -7.38
N ARG A 423 7.63 15.99 -6.71
CA ARG A 423 8.48 17.12 -7.05
C ARG A 423 8.89 17.03 -8.53
N PRO A 424 8.72 18.09 -9.34
CA PRO A 424 9.16 18.09 -10.73
C PRO A 424 10.65 17.80 -10.85
N PHE A 425 11.02 17.07 -11.90
CA PHE A 425 12.42 16.83 -12.27
C PHE A 425 12.74 17.68 -13.50
N ILE A 426 13.55 18.72 -13.33
CA ILE A 426 13.83 19.74 -14.36
C ILE A 426 15.35 19.94 -14.41
N ASP A 427 15.94 19.83 -15.59
CA ASP A 427 17.37 20.07 -15.85
C ASP A 427 18.33 19.30 -14.92
N GLY A 428 17.94 18.10 -14.49
CA GLY A 428 18.74 17.26 -13.60
C GLY A 428 18.55 17.55 -12.10
N GLU A 429 17.69 18.49 -11.74
CA GLU A 429 17.40 18.86 -10.35
C GLU A 429 15.97 18.48 -9.92
N GLY A 430 15.79 18.26 -8.62
CA GLY A 430 14.51 17.91 -8.02
C GLY A 430 14.17 16.43 -8.22
N GLY A 431 12.90 16.16 -8.56
CA GLY A 431 12.35 14.82 -8.73
C GLY A 431 11.86 14.16 -7.44
N GLY A 432 10.82 13.34 -7.57
CA GLY A 432 10.17 12.60 -6.50
C GLY A 432 10.35 11.09 -6.65
N LYS A 433 10.32 10.38 -5.52
CA LYS A 433 10.22 8.92 -5.44
C LYS A 433 8.97 8.54 -4.64
N ILE A 434 8.27 7.50 -5.07
CA ILE A 434 7.05 7.00 -4.46
C ILE A 434 7.22 5.51 -4.16
N GLY A 435 6.80 5.06 -2.97
CA GLY A 435 6.57 3.66 -2.64
C GLY A 435 5.14 3.43 -2.16
N LEU A 436 4.37 2.61 -2.87
CA LEU A 436 2.98 2.28 -2.52
C LEU A 436 2.81 0.79 -2.25
N VAL A 437 1.98 0.46 -1.26
CA VAL A 437 1.50 -0.91 -1.06
C VAL A 437 0.22 -1.12 -1.85
N HIS A 438 0.17 -2.21 -2.63
CA HIS A 438 -0.96 -2.60 -3.45
C HIS A 438 -1.38 -4.04 -3.18
N ASN A 439 -2.64 -4.36 -3.47
CA ASN A 439 -3.07 -5.75 -3.67
C ASN A 439 -2.80 -6.16 -5.13
N GLY A 440 -3.32 -7.31 -5.56
CA GLY A 440 -3.16 -7.74 -6.96
C GLY A 440 -3.96 -6.95 -8.00
N SER A 441 -4.95 -6.15 -7.61
CA SER A 441 -5.90 -5.52 -8.54
C SER A 441 -5.23 -4.53 -9.52
N PRO A 442 -4.35 -3.60 -9.08
CA PRO A 442 -3.72 -2.64 -9.98
C PRO A 442 -2.82 -3.26 -11.06
N LEU A 443 -2.38 -4.51 -10.89
CA LEU A 443 -1.50 -5.19 -11.84
C LEU A 443 -2.19 -5.53 -13.16
N PHE A 444 -3.46 -5.96 -13.13
CA PHE A 444 -4.10 -6.58 -14.30
C PHE A 444 -5.61 -6.35 -14.43
N THR A 445 -6.25 -5.70 -13.45
CA THR A 445 -7.68 -5.41 -13.56
C THR A 445 -7.95 -4.40 -14.68
N GLY A 446 -9.02 -4.58 -15.42
CA GLY A 446 -9.48 -3.64 -16.44
C GLY A 446 -8.98 -4.02 -17.82
N ASP A 447 -9.89 -3.96 -18.77
CA ASP A 447 -9.66 -4.31 -20.18
C ASP A 447 -9.01 -3.15 -20.93
N ALA A 448 -8.52 -3.38 -22.16
CA ALA A 448 -7.99 -2.32 -23.01
C ALA A 448 -8.98 -1.15 -23.16
N GLY A 449 -8.52 0.09 -22.96
CA GLY A 449 -9.34 1.29 -22.94
C GLY A 449 -10.18 1.52 -21.66
N SER A 450 -10.13 0.63 -20.66
CA SER A 450 -10.74 0.90 -19.34
C SER A 450 -9.87 1.84 -18.50
N GLY A 451 -10.46 2.52 -17.52
CA GLY A 451 -9.73 3.47 -16.68
C GLY A 451 -8.55 2.85 -15.94
N GLU A 452 -8.65 1.61 -15.45
CA GLU A 452 -7.51 0.92 -14.83
C GLU A 452 -6.37 0.67 -15.83
N SER A 453 -6.71 0.30 -17.07
CA SER A 453 -5.72 0.06 -18.12
C SER A 453 -5.05 1.37 -18.57
N GLU A 454 -5.82 2.45 -18.72
CA GLU A 454 -5.31 3.78 -19.07
C GLU A 454 -4.41 4.37 -17.97
N ILE A 455 -4.69 4.11 -16.69
CA ILE A 455 -3.80 4.53 -15.60
C ILE A 455 -2.46 3.78 -15.69
N ARG A 456 -2.47 2.45 -15.92
CA ARG A 456 -1.22 1.69 -16.12
C ARG A 456 -0.46 2.17 -17.36
N ARG A 457 -1.17 2.42 -18.46
CA ARG A 457 -0.61 3.00 -19.69
C ARG A 457 0.09 4.31 -19.39
N HIS A 458 -0.58 5.24 -18.70
CA HIS A 458 -0.02 6.52 -18.31
C HIS A 458 1.27 6.36 -17.50
N ILE A 459 1.28 5.47 -16.50
CA ILE A 459 2.44 5.21 -15.65
C ILE A 459 3.64 4.70 -16.46
N LEU A 460 3.41 3.78 -17.40
CA LEU A 460 4.45 3.15 -18.21
C LEU A 460 4.95 4.06 -19.34
N GLU A 461 4.06 4.80 -20.01
CA GLU A 461 4.42 5.74 -21.08
C GLU A 461 5.26 6.91 -20.57
N HIS A 462 4.98 7.38 -19.34
CA HIS A 462 5.79 8.41 -18.68
C HIS A 462 7.02 7.85 -17.95
N ASP A 463 7.26 6.54 -18.07
CA ASP A 463 8.39 5.85 -17.46
C ASP A 463 8.49 6.04 -15.93
N TYR A 464 7.36 6.15 -15.24
CA TYR A 464 7.35 6.36 -13.78
C TYR A 464 7.65 5.08 -13.00
N LEU A 465 7.14 3.93 -13.43
CA LEU A 465 7.27 2.67 -12.68
C LEU A 465 8.69 2.13 -12.75
N GLU A 466 9.37 2.04 -11.61
CA GLU A 466 10.76 1.58 -11.53
C GLU A 466 10.87 0.12 -11.10
N ALA A 467 10.11 -0.27 -10.07
CA ALA A 467 10.10 -1.66 -9.61
C ALA A 467 8.78 -2.07 -8.97
N ILE A 468 8.51 -3.38 -8.99
CA ILE A 468 7.44 -4.01 -8.21
C ILE A 468 8.02 -5.19 -7.43
N VAL A 469 7.75 -5.24 -6.13
CA VAL A 469 8.14 -6.34 -5.24
C VAL A 469 6.91 -7.15 -4.83
N ALA A 470 6.82 -8.41 -5.25
CA ALA A 470 5.81 -9.34 -4.75
C ALA A 470 6.20 -9.86 -3.37
N MET A 471 5.39 -9.55 -2.36
CA MET A 471 5.65 -9.89 -0.96
C MET A 471 5.12 -11.28 -0.61
N PRO A 472 5.65 -11.94 0.44
CA PRO A 472 5.04 -13.15 0.97
C PRO A 472 3.60 -12.90 1.44
N THR A 473 2.76 -13.92 1.32
CA THR A 473 1.46 -13.94 2.01
C THR A 473 1.65 -14.07 3.52
N ASP A 474 0.60 -13.81 4.29
CA ASP A 474 0.60 -13.87 5.76
C ASP A 474 1.66 -12.95 6.41
N MET A 475 1.96 -11.81 5.75
CA MET A 475 2.89 -10.78 6.23
C MET A 475 2.19 -9.61 6.93
N PHE A 476 0.91 -9.39 6.61
CA PHE A 476 0.09 -8.33 7.16
C PHE A 476 -0.84 -8.88 8.26
N TYR A 477 -1.14 -8.07 9.26
CA TYR A 477 -1.91 -8.50 10.44
C TYR A 477 -3.36 -8.90 10.10
N ASN A 478 -3.95 -8.25 9.09
CA ASN A 478 -5.38 -8.33 8.79
C ASN A 478 -5.70 -9.10 7.49
N THR A 479 -4.70 -9.48 6.69
CA THR A 479 -4.91 -10.18 5.41
C THR A 479 -3.82 -11.18 5.06
N ASN A 480 -4.22 -12.24 4.34
CA ASN A 480 -3.34 -13.23 3.73
C ASN A 480 -3.25 -13.05 2.20
N ILE A 481 -3.86 -11.99 1.67
CA ILE A 481 -3.82 -11.68 0.23
C ILE A 481 -2.38 -11.34 -0.17
N ALA A 482 -2.00 -11.72 -1.39
CA ALA A 482 -0.73 -11.29 -1.98
C ALA A 482 -0.67 -9.76 -2.07
N THR A 483 0.42 -9.20 -1.58
CA THR A 483 0.67 -7.76 -1.56
C THR A 483 1.89 -7.44 -2.40
N TYR A 484 1.90 -6.24 -2.98
CA TYR A 484 2.94 -5.79 -3.89
C TYR A 484 3.41 -4.40 -3.47
N LEU A 485 4.71 -4.19 -3.42
CA LEU A 485 5.29 -2.87 -3.19
C LEU A 485 5.67 -2.28 -4.55
N TRP A 486 5.04 -1.18 -4.94
CA TRP A 486 5.34 -0.49 -6.19
C TRP A 486 6.23 0.70 -5.90
N PHE A 487 7.32 0.82 -6.63
CA PHE A 487 8.24 1.94 -6.57
C PHE A 487 8.22 2.70 -7.87
N MET A 488 8.02 4.02 -7.79
CA MET A 488 7.97 4.91 -8.95
C MET A 488 8.92 6.08 -8.74
N SER A 489 9.49 6.59 -9.84
CA SER A 489 10.33 7.78 -9.86
C SER A 489 10.18 8.54 -11.16
N ASN A 490 10.18 9.87 -11.10
CA ASN A 490 10.32 10.73 -12.28
C ASN A 490 11.78 11.16 -12.54
N ARG A 491 12.74 10.56 -11.84
CA ARG A 491 14.17 10.84 -11.95
C ARG A 491 15.01 9.55 -12.02
N LYS A 492 14.54 8.57 -12.78
CA LYS A 492 15.25 7.31 -12.99
C LYS A 492 16.68 7.55 -13.53
N PRO A 493 17.70 6.86 -12.99
CA PRO A 493 19.04 6.80 -13.57
C PRO A 493 19.01 6.36 -15.03
N ALA A 494 20.02 6.77 -15.82
CA ALA A 494 20.05 6.57 -17.28
C ALA A 494 19.92 5.08 -17.68
N GLU A 495 20.53 4.20 -16.90
CA GLU A 495 20.55 2.75 -17.09
C GLU A 495 19.20 2.06 -16.80
N ARG A 496 18.34 2.70 -16.00
CA ARG A 496 17.00 2.22 -15.60
C ARG A 496 15.86 2.78 -16.46
N LYS A 497 16.13 3.78 -17.32
CA LYS A 497 15.12 4.40 -18.19
C LYS A 497 14.52 3.39 -19.17
N GLY A 498 13.20 3.47 -19.34
CA GLY A 498 12.41 2.61 -20.21
C GLY A 498 12.25 1.18 -19.71
N LYS A 499 12.64 0.89 -18.46
CA LYS A 499 12.64 -0.44 -17.86
C LYS A 499 11.92 -0.48 -16.52
N VAL A 500 11.43 -1.68 -16.19
CA VAL A 500 10.82 -2.05 -14.91
C VAL A 500 11.52 -3.28 -14.35
N LEU A 501 11.84 -3.24 -13.06
CA LEU A 501 12.34 -4.39 -12.31
C LEU A 501 11.20 -5.09 -11.57
N LEU A 502 10.96 -6.37 -11.89
CA LEU A 502 10.07 -7.22 -11.11
C LEU A 502 10.89 -8.05 -10.12
N ILE A 503 10.52 -8.02 -8.84
CA ILE A 503 11.15 -8.77 -7.76
C ILE A 503 10.13 -9.73 -7.14
N ASP A 504 10.28 -11.04 -7.37
CA ASP A 504 9.51 -12.08 -6.67
C ASP A 504 10.18 -12.42 -5.34
N ALA A 505 9.71 -11.77 -4.28
CA ALA A 505 10.08 -12.02 -2.89
C ALA A 505 9.00 -12.83 -2.14
N SER A 506 8.07 -13.50 -2.85
CA SER A 506 6.95 -14.22 -2.25
C SER A 506 7.38 -15.36 -1.31
N GLN A 507 8.62 -15.84 -1.47
CA GLN A 507 9.25 -16.87 -0.62
C GLN A 507 10.26 -16.32 0.39
N MET A 508 10.43 -15.01 0.47
CA MET A 508 11.37 -14.36 1.39
C MET A 508 10.70 -14.07 2.73
N GLY A 509 10.92 -14.92 3.74
CA GLY A 509 10.41 -14.66 5.08
C GLY A 509 10.82 -15.76 6.06
N VAL A 510 10.77 -15.45 7.36
CA VAL A 510 11.00 -16.40 8.44
C VAL A 510 9.71 -16.62 9.22
N LEU A 511 9.49 -17.86 9.68
CA LEU A 511 8.32 -18.20 10.47
C LEU A 511 8.42 -17.55 11.85
N MET A 512 7.39 -16.83 12.26
CA MET A 512 7.33 -16.22 13.57
C MET A 512 7.10 -17.26 14.67
N LYS A 513 7.71 -17.06 15.85
CA LYS A 513 7.48 -17.93 17.03
C LYS A 513 6.02 -17.88 17.53
N LYS A 514 5.38 -16.73 17.38
CA LYS A 514 3.98 -16.49 17.73
C LYS A 514 3.33 -15.70 16.60
N ASN A 515 2.22 -16.22 16.09
CA ASN A 515 1.42 -15.51 15.09
C ASN A 515 0.85 -14.23 15.70
N LEU A 516 0.76 -13.18 14.89
CA LEU A 516 0.14 -11.91 15.26
C LEU A 516 -1.05 -11.66 14.33
N GLY A 517 -2.25 -12.04 14.78
CA GLY A 517 -3.42 -12.09 13.93
C GLY A 517 -3.19 -13.04 12.75
N LYS A 518 -3.31 -12.52 11.53
CA LYS A 518 -3.00 -13.27 10.30
C LYS A 518 -1.51 -13.25 9.93
N LYS A 519 -0.68 -12.39 10.54
CA LYS A 519 0.76 -12.36 10.28
C LYS A 519 1.44 -13.59 10.89
N ARG A 520 2.07 -14.38 10.03
CA ARG A 520 2.80 -15.62 10.37
C ARG A 520 4.26 -15.57 9.95
N PHE A 521 4.57 -14.72 8.98
CA PHE A 521 5.93 -14.51 8.50
C PHE A 521 6.38 -13.08 8.77
N GLU A 522 7.69 -12.92 8.94
CA GLU A 522 8.36 -11.62 9.01
C GLU A 522 9.58 -11.61 8.07
N LEU A 523 9.95 -10.41 7.61
CA LEU A 523 11.21 -10.20 6.91
C LEU A 523 12.31 -9.98 7.95
N SER A 524 13.15 -10.99 8.16
CA SER A 524 14.42 -10.81 8.86
C SER A 524 15.32 -9.79 8.15
N ASP A 525 16.30 -9.21 8.86
CA ASP A 525 17.27 -8.26 8.29
C ASP A 525 17.97 -8.79 7.03
N ASP A 526 18.31 -10.08 6.97
CA ASP A 526 18.88 -10.73 5.78
C ASP A 526 17.88 -10.75 4.60
N CYS A 527 16.59 -10.96 4.87
CA CYS A 527 15.57 -10.87 3.83
C CYS A 527 15.46 -9.44 3.28
N GLN A 528 15.34 -8.46 4.17
CA GLN A 528 15.21 -7.05 3.80
C GLN A 528 16.44 -6.59 2.99
N SER A 529 17.64 -6.90 3.48
CA SER A 529 18.90 -6.55 2.82
C SER A 529 19.03 -7.17 1.43
N ARG A 530 18.62 -8.44 1.25
CA ARG A 530 18.66 -9.10 -0.07
C ARG A 530 17.69 -8.48 -1.06
N ILE A 531 16.49 -8.13 -0.61
CA ILE A 531 15.48 -7.50 -1.48
C ILE A 531 15.93 -6.08 -1.86
N ALA A 532 16.44 -5.31 -0.90
CA ALA A 532 16.99 -3.98 -1.17
C ALA A 532 18.21 -4.05 -2.10
N GLN A 533 19.11 -5.00 -1.90
CA GLN A 533 20.25 -5.22 -2.81
C GLN A 533 19.79 -5.60 -4.22
N ALA A 534 18.77 -6.46 -4.34
CA ALA A 534 18.24 -6.82 -5.65
C ALA A 534 17.62 -5.62 -6.39
N PHE A 535 17.03 -4.66 -5.67
CA PHE A 535 16.60 -3.38 -6.23
C PHE A 535 17.80 -2.52 -6.67
N HIS A 536 18.81 -2.41 -5.81
CA HIS A 536 20.04 -1.65 -6.07
C HIS A 536 20.76 -2.14 -7.32
N ASP A 537 20.99 -3.46 -7.40
CA ASP A 537 21.69 -4.12 -8.51
C ASP A 537 20.94 -3.94 -9.84
N PHE A 538 19.60 -3.90 -9.80
CA PHE A 538 18.74 -3.72 -10.98
C PHE A 538 19.06 -4.72 -12.11
N GLU A 539 19.22 -6.00 -11.75
CA GLU A 539 19.60 -7.07 -12.67
C GLU A 539 18.62 -8.24 -12.63
N THR A 540 18.56 -9.01 -13.72
CA THR A 540 17.85 -10.30 -13.75
C THR A 540 18.69 -11.35 -13.03
N ALA A 541 18.19 -11.85 -11.90
CA ALA A 541 18.93 -12.75 -11.03
C ALA A 541 18.01 -13.78 -10.35
N LYS A 542 18.62 -14.84 -9.81
CA LYS A 542 17.94 -15.83 -8.98
C LYS A 542 18.82 -16.21 -7.80
N TRP A 543 18.24 -16.16 -6.62
CA TRP A 543 18.86 -16.61 -5.38
C TRP A 543 17.97 -17.63 -4.69
N ASN A 544 18.58 -18.65 -4.09
CA ASN A 544 17.89 -19.62 -3.24
C ASN A 544 18.75 -19.85 -2.00
N ASP A 545 18.08 -20.07 -0.88
CA ASP A 545 18.75 -20.46 0.34
C ASP A 545 19.39 -21.86 0.18
N ARG A 546 20.53 -22.08 0.85
CA ARG A 546 21.23 -23.39 0.80
C ARG A 546 20.50 -24.48 1.59
N GLY A 547 19.54 -24.09 2.43
CA GLY A 547 18.74 -24.97 3.28
C GLY A 547 17.45 -24.32 3.73
N VAL A 548 16.87 -24.84 4.80
CA VAL A 548 15.69 -24.26 5.46
C VAL A 548 16.17 -23.30 6.54
N THR A 549 15.77 -22.03 6.44
CA THR A 549 16.06 -21.01 7.45
C THR A 549 14.77 -20.71 8.20
N SER A 550 14.77 -20.92 9.52
CA SER A 550 13.62 -20.64 10.39
C SER A 550 12.29 -21.22 9.86
N GLY A 551 12.32 -22.49 9.44
CA GLY A 551 11.13 -23.22 8.99
C GLY A 551 10.68 -22.96 7.54
N ARG A 552 11.41 -22.15 6.76
CA ARG A 552 11.09 -21.88 5.35
C ARG A 552 12.31 -21.98 4.44
N LYS A 553 12.14 -22.57 3.25
CA LYS A 553 13.11 -22.46 2.16
C LYS A 553 12.86 -21.15 1.43
N ARG A 554 13.85 -20.25 1.41
CA ARG A 554 13.70 -18.90 0.85
C ARG A 554 14.25 -18.86 -0.57
N ALA A 555 13.60 -18.07 -1.41
CA ALA A 555 14.02 -17.82 -2.78
C ALA A 555 13.66 -16.38 -3.16
N LEU A 556 14.51 -15.77 -3.98
CA LEU A 556 14.34 -14.43 -4.53
C LEU A 556 14.65 -14.51 -6.03
N LYS A 557 13.76 -13.98 -6.87
CA LYS A 557 13.97 -13.90 -8.31
C LYS A 557 13.72 -12.49 -8.78
N THR A 558 14.49 -12.03 -9.74
CA THR A 558 14.32 -10.73 -10.38
C THR A 558 14.30 -10.84 -11.89
N LYS A 559 13.57 -9.93 -12.53
CA LYS A 559 13.55 -9.75 -13.99
C LYS A 559 13.52 -8.26 -14.32
N VAL A 560 14.39 -7.84 -15.23
CA VAL A 560 14.35 -6.51 -15.84
C VAL A 560 13.67 -6.62 -17.18
N LEU A 561 12.61 -5.83 -17.40
CA LEU A 561 11.77 -5.85 -18.59
C LEU A 561 11.62 -4.43 -19.15
N ASP A 562 11.60 -4.28 -20.46
CA ASP A 562 11.32 -3.00 -21.11
C ASP A 562 9.84 -2.62 -20.91
N ASN A 563 9.52 -1.32 -20.86
CA ASN A 563 8.14 -0.86 -20.66
C ASN A 563 7.18 -1.48 -21.69
N ALA A 564 7.61 -1.60 -22.96
CA ALA A 564 6.83 -2.18 -24.04
C ALA A 564 6.40 -3.64 -23.80
N HIS A 565 7.08 -4.38 -22.91
CA HIS A 565 6.72 -5.75 -22.53
C HIS A 565 5.33 -5.86 -21.90
N PHE A 566 4.88 -4.79 -21.21
CA PHE A 566 3.60 -4.76 -20.50
C PHE A 566 2.42 -4.33 -21.38
N PHE A 567 2.68 -3.96 -22.63
CA PHE A 567 1.66 -3.50 -23.56
C PHE A 567 1.21 -4.61 -24.51
N TYR A 568 -0.10 -4.64 -24.74
CA TYR A 568 -0.72 -5.44 -25.78
C TYR A 568 -1.74 -4.58 -26.54
N ARG A 569 -2.10 -5.05 -27.72
CA ARG A 569 -3.17 -4.48 -28.52
C ARG A 569 -4.31 -5.48 -28.61
N LYS A 570 -5.47 -5.07 -28.11
CA LYS A 570 -6.70 -5.85 -28.20
C LYS A 570 -7.35 -5.62 -29.56
N VAL A 571 -7.36 -6.64 -30.40
CA VAL A 571 -7.92 -6.59 -31.75
C VAL A 571 -9.20 -7.41 -31.80
N THR A 572 -10.31 -6.77 -32.17
CA THR A 572 -11.60 -7.44 -32.33
C THR A 572 -11.60 -8.28 -33.61
N ILE A 573 -11.92 -9.56 -33.47
CA ILE A 573 -12.06 -10.51 -34.55
C ILE A 573 -13.55 -10.75 -34.80
N GLU A 574 -13.98 -10.52 -36.03
CA GLU A 574 -15.35 -10.78 -36.47
C GLU A 574 -15.41 -12.08 -37.26
N ARG A 575 -16.56 -12.74 -37.17
CA ARG A 575 -16.85 -13.95 -37.92
C ARG A 575 -18.18 -13.82 -38.63
N PRO A 576 -18.38 -14.47 -39.78
CA PRO A 576 -19.59 -14.26 -40.55
C PRO A 576 -20.78 -14.93 -39.87
N GLN A 577 -21.89 -14.20 -39.84
CA GLN A 577 -23.18 -14.77 -39.50
C GLN A 577 -23.64 -15.73 -40.58
N ARG A 578 -24.18 -16.88 -40.17
CA ARG A 578 -24.77 -17.87 -41.08
C ARG A 578 -26.21 -18.09 -40.69
N MET A 579 -27.11 -17.80 -41.63
CA MET A 579 -28.53 -17.95 -41.40
C MET A 579 -29.15 -18.74 -42.53
N ARG A 580 -30.02 -19.68 -42.14
CA ARG A 580 -31.07 -20.13 -43.04
C ARG A 580 -32.30 -19.26 -42.85
N PHE A 581 -33.13 -19.16 -43.88
CA PHE A 581 -34.36 -18.40 -43.86
C PHE A 581 -35.49 -19.40 -43.95
N ASP A 582 -36.30 -19.50 -42.90
CA ASP A 582 -37.43 -20.43 -42.86
C ASP A 582 -38.72 -19.61 -42.91
N VAL A 583 -39.48 -19.75 -43.99
CA VAL A 583 -40.82 -19.19 -44.14
C VAL A 583 -41.81 -20.35 -44.01
N THR A 584 -42.67 -20.27 -43.00
CA THR A 584 -43.77 -21.20 -42.78
C THR A 584 -45.05 -20.40 -42.54
N GLU A 585 -46.21 -21.02 -42.73
CA GLU A 585 -47.51 -20.38 -42.43
C GLU A 585 -47.53 -19.81 -41.00
N GLU A 586 -47.05 -20.57 -40.02
CA GLU A 586 -46.97 -20.17 -38.61
C GLU A 586 -46.10 -18.92 -38.42
N ARG A 587 -44.94 -18.86 -39.08
CA ARG A 587 -44.04 -17.70 -38.98
C ARG A 587 -44.60 -16.49 -39.70
N LEU A 588 -45.33 -16.66 -40.80
CA LEU A 588 -46.02 -15.57 -41.49
C LEU A 588 -47.12 -14.95 -40.60
N LEU A 589 -47.88 -15.80 -39.91
CA LEU A 589 -48.86 -15.35 -38.91
C LEU A 589 -48.20 -14.66 -37.71
N ALA A 590 -47.00 -15.07 -37.32
CA ALA A 590 -46.25 -14.36 -36.29
C ALA A 590 -45.68 -13.02 -36.79
N PHE A 591 -45.30 -12.94 -38.07
CA PHE A 591 -44.62 -11.78 -38.65
C PHE A 591 -45.49 -10.52 -38.66
N ILE A 592 -46.81 -10.64 -38.81
CA ILE A 592 -47.72 -9.48 -38.75
C ILE A 592 -47.70 -8.74 -37.41
N HIS A 593 -47.26 -9.41 -36.34
CA HIS A 593 -47.11 -8.85 -35.01
C HIS A 593 -45.69 -8.35 -34.72
N ASP A 594 -44.75 -8.50 -35.66
CA ASP A 594 -43.38 -8.03 -35.51
C ASP A 594 -43.28 -6.50 -35.50
N SER A 595 -42.37 -6.00 -34.66
CA SER A 595 -42.12 -4.57 -34.54
C SER A 595 -41.44 -3.98 -35.79
N GLY A 596 -40.69 -4.78 -36.55
CA GLY A 596 -40.13 -4.39 -37.84
C GLY A 596 -41.22 -4.32 -38.91
N TYR A 597 -42.10 -5.30 -38.95
CA TYR A 597 -43.25 -5.32 -39.86
C TYR A 597 -44.18 -4.11 -39.67
N SER A 598 -44.62 -3.84 -38.45
CA SER A 598 -45.53 -2.72 -38.14
C SER A 598 -44.98 -1.32 -38.48
N LYS A 599 -43.65 -1.19 -38.63
CA LYS A 599 -42.97 0.05 -39.03
C LYS A 599 -42.79 0.19 -40.55
N LEU A 600 -43.08 -0.87 -41.32
CA LEU A 600 -43.06 -0.81 -42.78
C LEU A 600 -44.34 -0.15 -43.28
N LYS A 601 -44.20 0.96 -44.02
CA LYS A 601 -45.34 1.58 -44.72
C LYS A 601 -45.96 0.64 -45.76
N ASP A 602 -45.12 -0.20 -46.35
CA ASP A 602 -45.46 -1.15 -47.42
C ASP A 602 -45.39 -2.60 -46.91
N GLY A 603 -45.81 -2.84 -45.66
CA GLY A 603 -45.79 -4.16 -45.04
C GLY A 603 -46.69 -5.17 -45.77
N GLY A 604 -47.89 -4.75 -46.17
CA GLY A 604 -48.85 -5.62 -46.87
C GLY A 604 -48.29 -6.20 -48.17
N GLU A 605 -47.53 -5.41 -48.93
CA GLU A 605 -46.82 -5.84 -50.13
C GLU A 605 -45.80 -6.94 -49.81
N LEU A 606 -44.96 -6.73 -48.79
CA LEU A 606 -43.99 -7.74 -48.36
C LEU A 606 -44.66 -9.04 -47.87
N MET A 607 -45.78 -8.95 -47.13
CA MET A 607 -46.54 -10.14 -46.72
C MET A 607 -47.09 -10.90 -47.91
N ALA A 608 -47.64 -10.20 -48.90
CA ALA A 608 -48.19 -10.83 -50.09
C ALA A 608 -47.09 -11.52 -50.90
N THR A 609 -45.93 -10.88 -51.06
CA THR A 609 -44.75 -11.49 -51.69
C THR A 609 -44.23 -12.70 -50.93
N LEU A 610 -44.18 -12.66 -49.60
CA LEU A 610 -43.74 -13.80 -48.79
C LEU A 610 -44.71 -15.00 -48.91
N ASN A 611 -46.02 -14.74 -48.98
CA ASN A 611 -47.02 -15.78 -49.24
C ASN A 611 -46.85 -16.36 -50.65
N GLN A 612 -46.66 -15.51 -51.67
CA GLN A 612 -46.41 -15.96 -53.05
C GLN A 612 -45.14 -16.81 -53.14
N ALA A 613 -44.05 -16.41 -52.46
CA ALA A 613 -42.81 -17.16 -52.43
C ALA A 613 -42.92 -18.52 -51.71
N LEU A 614 -43.84 -18.63 -50.74
CA LEU A 614 -44.18 -19.89 -50.07
C LEU A 614 -44.98 -20.81 -51.00
N GLY A 615 -45.92 -20.26 -51.78
CA GLY A 615 -46.76 -21.01 -52.72
C GLY A 615 -47.73 -21.97 -52.00
N ASP A 616 -47.92 -23.16 -52.57
CA ASP A 616 -48.76 -24.22 -51.99
C ASP A 616 -48.00 -25.11 -50.97
N GLU A 617 -46.73 -24.82 -50.69
CA GLU A 617 -45.91 -25.62 -49.78
C GLU A 617 -46.09 -25.15 -48.33
N PRO A 618 -46.19 -26.05 -47.33
CA PRO A 618 -46.40 -25.67 -45.93
C PRO A 618 -45.20 -24.97 -45.30
N ALA A 619 -44.01 -25.13 -45.89
CA ALA A 619 -42.77 -24.52 -45.46
C ALA A 619 -41.76 -24.43 -46.61
N ARG A 620 -41.02 -23.34 -46.68
CA ARG A 620 -39.89 -23.17 -47.59
C ARG A 620 -38.68 -22.63 -46.83
N SER A 621 -37.51 -23.21 -47.11
CA SER A 621 -36.25 -22.86 -46.46
C SER A 621 -35.18 -22.51 -47.48
N TRP A 622 -34.44 -21.44 -47.22
CA TRP A 622 -33.27 -21.03 -48.00
C TRP A 622 -32.03 -21.09 -47.12
N LYS A 623 -30.94 -21.67 -47.64
CA LYS A 623 -29.64 -21.67 -46.93
C LYS A 623 -28.78 -20.43 -47.20
N ASN A 624 -29.25 -19.56 -48.08
CA ASN A 624 -28.49 -18.47 -48.66
C ASN A 624 -29.35 -17.20 -48.72
N ALA A 625 -28.79 -16.06 -48.29
CA ALA A 625 -29.52 -14.80 -48.19
C ALA A 625 -29.78 -14.16 -49.56
N GLU A 626 -28.85 -14.29 -50.50
CA GLU A 626 -28.99 -13.86 -51.88
C GLU A 626 -30.13 -14.61 -52.56
N GLN A 627 -30.18 -15.94 -52.42
CA GLN A 627 -31.26 -16.74 -53.00
C GLN A 627 -32.61 -16.42 -52.36
N PHE A 628 -32.64 -16.23 -51.04
CA PHE A 628 -33.86 -15.80 -50.34
C PHE A 628 -34.38 -14.48 -50.90
N ARG A 629 -33.52 -13.46 -51.06
CA ARG A 629 -33.90 -12.17 -51.63
C ARG A 629 -34.30 -12.26 -53.09
N ALA A 630 -33.59 -13.06 -53.89
CA ALA A 630 -33.89 -13.26 -55.30
C ALA A 630 -35.26 -13.92 -55.48
N ASP A 631 -35.57 -14.98 -54.72
CA ASP A 631 -36.87 -15.66 -54.78
C ASP A 631 -38.02 -14.76 -54.32
N LEU A 632 -37.78 -13.90 -53.32
CA LEU A 632 -38.75 -12.87 -52.95
C LEU A 632 -38.95 -11.82 -54.06
N GLN A 633 -37.88 -11.38 -54.72
CA GLN A 633 -38.02 -10.44 -55.83
C GLN A 633 -38.76 -11.09 -57.02
N THR A 634 -38.45 -12.34 -57.37
CA THR A 634 -39.17 -13.09 -58.40
C THR A 634 -40.65 -13.22 -58.05
N ALA A 635 -40.98 -13.57 -56.80
CA ALA A 635 -42.36 -13.66 -56.36
C ALA A 635 -43.10 -12.31 -56.42
N HIS A 636 -42.38 -11.21 -56.17
CA HIS A 636 -42.92 -9.87 -56.33
C HIS A 636 -43.16 -9.51 -57.80
N ASP A 637 -42.21 -9.82 -58.68
CA ASP A 637 -42.31 -9.59 -60.12
C ASP A 637 -43.49 -10.38 -60.73
N GLU A 638 -43.66 -11.65 -60.35
CA GLU A 638 -44.79 -12.49 -60.77
C GLU A 638 -46.15 -11.92 -60.32
N MET A 639 -46.20 -11.32 -59.13
CA MET A 639 -47.39 -10.66 -58.62
C MET A 639 -47.71 -9.38 -59.40
N ASP A 640 -46.71 -8.54 -59.68
CA ASP A 640 -46.87 -7.33 -60.49
C ASP A 640 -47.36 -7.68 -61.90
N GLU A 641 -46.80 -8.73 -62.52
CA GLU A 641 -47.23 -9.25 -63.83
C GLU A 641 -48.69 -9.75 -63.78
N THR A 642 -49.04 -10.58 -62.79
CA THR A 642 -50.39 -11.14 -62.65
C THR A 642 -51.45 -10.06 -62.38
N ALA A 643 -51.06 -8.99 -61.68
CA ALA A 643 -51.93 -7.85 -61.40
C ALA A 643 -52.00 -6.82 -62.55
N GLU A 644 -51.23 -7.03 -63.63
CA GLU A 644 -51.04 -6.06 -64.73
C GLU A 644 -50.57 -4.67 -64.25
N ILE A 645 -49.77 -4.63 -63.19
CA ILE A 645 -49.22 -3.40 -62.60
C ILE A 645 -47.81 -3.17 -63.15
N LYS A 646 -47.36 -1.91 -63.14
CA LYS A 646 -46.01 -1.56 -63.58
C LYS A 646 -44.97 -2.26 -62.68
N PRO A 647 -43.99 -2.98 -63.26
CA PRO A 647 -42.96 -3.67 -62.49
C PRO A 647 -42.24 -2.75 -61.51
N SER A 648 -42.15 -3.20 -60.27
CA SER A 648 -41.47 -2.52 -59.19
C SER A 648 -40.52 -3.46 -58.44
N THR A 649 -39.69 -2.90 -57.56
CA THR A 649 -38.69 -3.67 -56.81
C THR A 649 -38.93 -3.52 -55.33
N LEU A 650 -38.80 -4.63 -54.59
CA LEU A 650 -38.82 -4.58 -53.14
C LEU A 650 -37.70 -3.65 -52.64
N LYS A 651 -38.05 -2.82 -51.66
CA LYS A 651 -37.13 -1.86 -51.05
C LYS A 651 -36.16 -2.60 -50.15
N ALA A 652 -34.93 -2.09 -50.03
CA ALA A 652 -33.92 -2.64 -49.11
C ALA A 652 -34.45 -2.82 -47.68
N LYS A 653 -35.32 -1.92 -47.21
CA LYS A 653 -35.92 -2.05 -45.87
C LYS A 653 -36.86 -3.26 -45.73
N GLN A 654 -37.58 -3.63 -46.79
CA GLN A 654 -38.45 -4.82 -46.80
C GLN A 654 -37.59 -6.09 -46.70
N PHE A 655 -36.51 -6.18 -47.49
CA PHE A 655 -35.55 -7.29 -47.38
C PHE A 655 -34.88 -7.36 -46.00
N GLU A 656 -34.47 -6.22 -45.43
CA GLU A 656 -33.85 -6.18 -44.09
C GLU A 656 -34.78 -6.73 -43.01
N VAL A 657 -36.05 -6.31 -43.03
CA VAL A 657 -37.06 -6.76 -42.06
C VAL A 657 -37.34 -8.25 -42.24
N ALA A 658 -37.53 -8.72 -43.48
CA ALA A 658 -37.73 -10.14 -43.77
C ALA A 658 -36.52 -10.99 -43.33
N ARG A 659 -35.30 -10.57 -43.66
CA ARG A 659 -34.05 -11.26 -43.26
C ARG A 659 -33.93 -11.37 -41.75
N LYS A 660 -34.22 -10.30 -41.00
CA LYS A 660 -34.13 -10.29 -39.53
C LYS A 660 -35.17 -11.19 -38.87
N PHE A 661 -36.38 -11.25 -39.42
CA PHE A 661 -37.46 -12.03 -38.81
C PHE A 661 -37.43 -13.51 -39.19
N PHE A 662 -37.22 -13.83 -40.47
CA PHE A 662 -37.23 -15.21 -40.97
C PHE A 662 -35.86 -15.88 -40.91
N GLY A 663 -34.79 -15.12 -40.68
CA GLY A 663 -33.45 -15.65 -40.46
C GLY A 663 -33.33 -16.43 -39.15
N ILE A 664 -32.80 -17.63 -39.25
CA ILE A 664 -32.44 -18.50 -38.13
C ILE A 664 -30.96 -18.83 -38.25
N ARG A 665 -30.21 -18.63 -37.17
CA ARG A 665 -28.79 -18.98 -37.14
C ARG A 665 -28.60 -20.49 -37.38
N ASP A 666 -27.81 -20.83 -38.38
CA ASP A 666 -27.52 -22.21 -38.76
C ASP A 666 -26.08 -22.33 -39.24
N LYS A 667 -25.27 -23.16 -38.58
CA LYS A 667 -23.85 -23.36 -38.93
C LYS A 667 -23.66 -24.03 -40.29
N ALA A 668 -24.67 -24.73 -40.79
CA ALA A 668 -24.66 -25.39 -42.09
C ALA A 668 -25.21 -24.50 -43.23
N ALA A 669 -25.62 -23.26 -42.94
CA ALA A 669 -26.01 -22.28 -43.94
C ALA A 669 -24.79 -21.51 -44.50
N ASP A 670 -25.01 -20.83 -45.61
CA ASP A 670 -24.00 -19.99 -46.23
C ASP A 670 -23.77 -18.71 -45.41
N ILE A 671 -22.69 -17.99 -45.73
CA ILE A 671 -22.42 -16.68 -45.15
C ILE A 671 -23.54 -15.72 -45.51
N THR A 672 -24.13 -15.08 -44.51
CA THR A 672 -25.19 -14.10 -44.70
C THR A 672 -24.60 -12.74 -45.02
N THR A 673 -25.07 -12.14 -46.12
CA THR A 673 -24.83 -10.74 -46.45
C THR A 673 -26.06 -9.87 -46.16
N ASN A 674 -25.81 -8.58 -45.95
CA ASN A 674 -26.86 -7.57 -45.90
C ASN A 674 -27.38 -7.25 -47.31
N GLU A 675 -28.32 -6.33 -47.37
CA GLU A 675 -29.01 -5.92 -48.60
C GLU A 675 -28.09 -5.18 -49.58
N LYS A 676 -26.88 -4.82 -49.17
CA LYS A 676 -25.83 -4.23 -50.02
C LYS A 676 -24.79 -5.26 -50.48
N GLY A 677 -24.93 -6.53 -50.09
CA GLY A 677 -23.95 -7.59 -50.37
C GLY A 677 -22.76 -7.61 -49.41
N GLU A 678 -22.78 -6.83 -48.33
CA GLU A 678 -21.71 -6.83 -47.33
C GLU A 678 -21.92 -7.96 -46.32
N VAL A 679 -20.87 -8.70 -45.98
CA VAL A 679 -20.93 -9.76 -44.97
C VAL A 679 -21.35 -9.22 -43.61
N ILE A 680 -22.28 -9.92 -42.94
CA ILE A 680 -22.74 -9.54 -41.60
C ILE A 680 -21.91 -10.29 -40.55
N SER A 681 -21.43 -9.58 -39.54
CA SER A 681 -20.76 -10.19 -38.38
C SER A 681 -21.75 -10.87 -37.44
N ASP A 682 -21.40 -12.05 -36.91
CA ASP A 682 -22.12 -12.68 -35.81
C ASP A 682 -21.57 -12.21 -34.46
N ALA A 683 -22.36 -11.44 -33.71
CA ALA A 683 -21.97 -10.94 -32.39
C ALA A 683 -21.69 -12.06 -31.37
N ASP A 684 -22.29 -13.25 -31.55
CA ASP A 684 -22.09 -14.40 -30.64
C ASP A 684 -20.78 -15.15 -30.92
N LEU A 685 -20.19 -14.93 -32.09
CA LEU A 685 -18.92 -15.53 -32.50
C LEU A 685 -17.78 -14.52 -32.52
N ARG A 686 -18.06 -13.25 -32.18
CA ARG A 686 -17.05 -12.20 -32.07
C ARG A 686 -16.09 -12.54 -30.94
N ASP A 687 -14.80 -12.39 -31.22
CA ASP A 687 -13.74 -12.64 -30.26
C ASP A 687 -12.74 -11.47 -30.22
N SER A 688 -11.72 -11.56 -29.38
CA SER A 688 -10.63 -10.60 -29.33
C SER A 688 -9.28 -11.28 -29.14
N GLU A 689 -8.32 -10.88 -29.96
CA GLU A 689 -6.92 -11.26 -29.82
C GLU A 689 -6.15 -10.21 -29.03
N TYR A 690 -5.27 -10.65 -28.12
CA TYR A 690 -4.47 -9.79 -27.26
C TYR A 690 -3.02 -9.88 -27.71
N ILE A 691 -2.65 -9.05 -28.70
CA ILE A 691 -1.37 -9.17 -29.40
C ILE A 691 -0.30 -8.35 -28.65
N PRO A 692 0.76 -8.97 -28.10
CA PRO A 692 1.83 -8.23 -27.42
C PRO A 692 2.56 -7.26 -28.35
N PHE A 693 3.01 -6.11 -27.84
CA PHE A 693 3.72 -5.11 -28.65
C PHE A 693 5.02 -5.67 -29.27
N SER A 694 5.68 -6.60 -28.58
CA SER A 694 6.87 -7.30 -29.09
C SER A 694 6.61 -8.12 -30.36
N VAL A 695 5.35 -8.45 -30.66
CA VAL A 695 4.94 -9.20 -31.85
C VAL A 695 4.49 -8.29 -32.99
N LEU A 696 3.98 -7.09 -32.69
CA LEU A 696 3.44 -6.15 -33.68
C LEU A 696 4.54 -5.51 -34.54
N GLY A 697 5.70 -5.19 -33.95
CA GLY A 697 6.72 -4.39 -34.62
C GLY A 697 6.29 -2.93 -34.84
N ASN A 698 7.01 -2.23 -35.73
CA ASN A 698 6.82 -0.78 -35.93
C ASN A 698 5.59 -0.43 -36.79
N ASP A 699 5.17 -1.33 -37.68
CA ASP A 699 3.96 -1.17 -38.48
C ASP A 699 2.85 -2.01 -37.85
N VAL A 700 1.99 -1.34 -37.08
CA VAL A 700 0.92 -2.00 -36.30
C VAL A 700 -0.04 -2.75 -37.21
N GLU A 701 -0.42 -2.20 -38.37
CA GLU A 701 -1.38 -2.85 -39.26
C GLU A 701 -0.76 -4.09 -39.92
N ALA A 702 0.49 -4.01 -40.36
CA ALA A 702 1.21 -5.16 -40.90
C ALA A 702 1.44 -6.23 -39.81
N GLY A 703 1.76 -5.83 -38.59
CA GLY A 703 1.94 -6.73 -37.44
C GLY A 703 0.66 -7.47 -37.08
N ILE A 704 -0.47 -6.77 -37.03
CA ILE A 704 -1.80 -7.38 -36.81
C ILE A 704 -2.11 -8.37 -37.93
N ALA A 705 -1.89 -7.99 -39.19
CA ALA A 705 -2.15 -8.88 -40.33
C ALA A 705 -1.30 -10.16 -40.28
N ALA A 706 -0.01 -10.04 -39.94
CA ALA A 706 0.88 -11.19 -39.81
C ALA A 706 0.50 -12.11 -38.65
N TYR A 707 0.11 -11.56 -37.50
CA TYR A 707 -0.41 -12.35 -36.38
C TYR A 707 -1.71 -13.06 -36.76
N PHE A 708 -2.64 -12.32 -37.37
CA PHE A 708 -3.95 -12.82 -37.77
C PHE A 708 -3.85 -14.01 -38.75
N GLU A 709 -2.97 -13.89 -39.75
CA GLU A 709 -2.71 -14.97 -40.72
C GLU A 709 -2.12 -16.22 -40.06
N ARG A 710 -1.26 -16.04 -39.05
CA ARG A 710 -0.54 -17.14 -38.39
C ARG A 710 -1.38 -17.85 -37.32
N GLU A 711 -2.10 -17.08 -36.51
CA GLU A 711 -2.75 -17.59 -35.29
C GLU A 711 -4.26 -17.72 -35.42
N VAL A 712 -4.93 -16.92 -36.28
CA VAL A 712 -6.40 -16.92 -36.36
C VAL A 712 -6.92 -17.69 -37.58
N ILE A 713 -6.40 -17.38 -38.78
CA ILE A 713 -6.86 -17.99 -40.03
C ILE A 713 -6.81 -19.53 -40.05
N PRO A 714 -5.79 -20.22 -39.49
CA PRO A 714 -5.75 -21.68 -39.45
C PRO A 714 -6.91 -22.32 -38.67
N HIS A 715 -7.48 -21.58 -37.72
CA HIS A 715 -8.63 -22.02 -36.93
C HIS A 715 -9.96 -21.51 -37.51
N TRP A 716 -9.96 -20.29 -38.05
CA TRP A 716 -11.15 -19.61 -38.57
C TRP A 716 -10.89 -18.91 -39.92
N PRO A 717 -10.92 -19.66 -41.04
CA PRO A 717 -10.52 -19.14 -42.36
C PRO A 717 -11.39 -18.01 -42.91
N ASP A 718 -12.60 -17.86 -42.39
CA ASP A 718 -13.60 -16.87 -42.80
C ASP A 718 -13.70 -15.67 -41.86
N ALA A 719 -12.84 -15.60 -40.84
CA ALA A 719 -12.77 -14.48 -39.91
C ALA A 719 -12.12 -13.24 -40.56
N TRP A 720 -12.37 -12.06 -39.99
CA TRP A 720 -11.63 -10.84 -40.35
C TRP A 720 -11.42 -9.94 -39.14
N VAL A 721 -10.42 -9.04 -39.25
CA VAL A 721 -10.14 -8.02 -38.24
C VAL A 721 -11.14 -6.86 -38.36
N ASN A 722 -11.75 -6.46 -37.24
CA ASN A 722 -12.57 -5.25 -37.19
C ASN A 722 -11.67 -3.99 -37.19
N LYS A 723 -11.55 -3.34 -38.34
CA LYS A 723 -10.73 -2.13 -38.51
C LYS A 723 -11.39 -0.83 -38.01
N THR A 724 -12.65 -0.90 -37.54
CA THR A 724 -13.40 0.26 -37.06
C THR A 724 -13.13 0.57 -35.59
N VAL A 725 -12.75 -0.44 -34.81
CA VAL A 725 -12.26 -0.27 -33.44
C VAL A 725 -10.83 0.26 -33.52
N ARG A 726 -10.60 1.46 -32.98
CA ARG A 726 -9.29 2.13 -33.00
C ARG A 726 -9.02 2.78 -31.65
N ASP A 727 -7.75 2.78 -31.26
CA ASP A 727 -7.29 3.45 -30.06
C ASP A 727 -7.42 4.96 -30.20
N SER A 728 -7.92 5.65 -29.18
CA SER A 728 -8.16 7.09 -29.24
C SER A 728 -6.88 7.91 -29.19
N ALA A 729 -5.79 7.38 -28.62
CA ALA A 729 -4.54 8.12 -28.45
C ALA A 729 -3.66 8.06 -29.70
N ASP A 730 -3.60 6.92 -30.40
CA ASP A 730 -2.76 6.75 -31.60
C ASP A 730 -3.52 6.52 -32.92
N GLY A 731 -4.83 6.30 -32.87
CA GLY A 731 -5.67 6.10 -34.06
C GLY A 731 -5.47 4.75 -34.78
N GLN A 732 -4.64 3.85 -34.25
CA GLN A 732 -4.35 2.55 -34.84
C GLN A 732 -5.45 1.52 -34.53
N ILE A 733 -5.51 0.44 -35.32
CA ILE A 733 -6.52 -0.63 -35.19
C ILE A 733 -6.42 -1.33 -33.83
N GLY A 734 -7.54 -1.60 -33.18
CA GLY A 734 -7.60 -2.20 -31.85
C GLY A 734 -7.30 -1.20 -30.74
N LEU A 735 -7.52 -1.61 -29.49
CA LEU A 735 -7.31 -0.78 -28.30
C LEU A 735 -5.99 -1.16 -27.63
N VAL A 736 -5.25 -0.19 -27.10
CA VAL A 736 -4.07 -0.48 -26.28
C VAL A 736 -4.51 -0.90 -24.89
N GLY A 737 -3.91 -1.97 -24.39
CA GLY A 737 -4.08 -2.41 -23.02
C GLY A 737 -2.73 -2.64 -22.34
N CYS A 738 -2.73 -2.48 -21.02
CA CYS A 738 -1.57 -2.72 -20.18
C CYS A 738 -1.89 -3.77 -19.12
N GLU A 739 -0.99 -4.73 -18.91
CA GLU A 739 -1.06 -5.68 -17.80
C GLU A 739 0.33 -6.06 -17.27
N MET A 740 0.42 -6.29 -15.97
CA MET A 740 1.64 -6.67 -15.25
C MET A 740 1.42 -8.04 -14.60
N ASN A 741 1.40 -9.09 -15.41
CA ASN A 741 1.10 -10.44 -14.93
C ASN A 741 2.32 -11.10 -14.25
N PHE A 742 2.50 -10.83 -12.95
CA PHE A 742 3.57 -11.40 -12.13
C PHE A 742 3.67 -12.92 -12.21
N ASN A 743 2.52 -13.61 -12.22
CA ASN A 743 2.47 -15.06 -12.27
C ASN A 743 3.03 -15.59 -13.59
N ARG A 744 2.66 -14.98 -14.74
CA ARG A 744 3.20 -15.34 -16.05
C ARG A 744 4.72 -15.17 -16.09
N GLU A 745 5.24 -14.14 -15.46
CA GLU A 745 6.66 -13.85 -15.48
C GLU A 745 7.50 -14.82 -14.66
N PHE A 746 7.04 -15.24 -13.48
CA PHE A 746 7.82 -16.13 -12.62
C PHE A 746 7.35 -17.59 -12.66
N TYR A 747 6.39 -17.91 -13.53
CA TYR A 747 5.93 -19.27 -13.76
C TYR A 747 7.09 -20.15 -14.22
N VAL A 748 7.31 -21.23 -13.47
CA VAL A 748 8.20 -22.31 -13.87
C VAL A 748 7.29 -23.49 -14.14
N TYR A 749 7.28 -23.98 -15.38
CA TYR A 749 6.56 -25.19 -15.72
C TYR A 749 7.16 -26.36 -14.93
N GLU A 750 6.40 -26.88 -13.97
CA GLU A 750 6.72 -28.14 -13.31
C GLU A 750 5.98 -29.24 -14.04
N ALA A 751 6.72 -30.05 -14.80
CA ALA A 751 6.15 -31.23 -15.46
C ALA A 751 5.45 -32.10 -14.39
N PRO A 752 4.22 -32.56 -14.64
CA PRO A 752 3.54 -33.48 -13.74
C PRO A 752 4.46 -34.66 -13.41
N ARG A 753 4.58 -34.98 -12.11
CA ARG A 753 5.37 -36.14 -11.68
C ARG A 753 4.88 -37.39 -12.41
N SER A 754 5.80 -38.24 -12.86
CA SER A 754 5.42 -39.47 -13.54
C SER A 754 4.57 -40.36 -12.63
N ARG A 755 3.64 -41.12 -13.21
CA ARG A 755 2.81 -42.08 -12.46
C ARG A 755 3.66 -43.07 -11.65
N ASP A 756 4.82 -43.44 -12.18
CA ASP A 756 5.75 -44.36 -11.52
C ASP A 756 6.44 -43.73 -10.29
N ALA A 757 6.82 -42.45 -10.37
CA ALA A 757 7.39 -41.72 -9.23
C ALA A 757 6.36 -41.57 -8.08
N ILE A 758 5.10 -41.27 -8.42
CA ILE A 758 4.01 -41.18 -7.44
C ILE A 758 3.76 -42.54 -6.80
N ARG A 759 3.70 -43.61 -7.60
CA ARG A 759 3.52 -44.99 -7.09
C ARG A 759 4.64 -45.37 -6.12
N HIS A 760 5.90 -45.11 -6.49
CA HIS A 760 7.05 -45.44 -5.65
C HIS A 760 7.02 -44.70 -4.31
N GLU A 761 6.66 -43.41 -4.30
CA GLU A 761 6.49 -42.64 -3.05
C GLU A 761 5.36 -43.18 -2.17
N ILE A 762 4.22 -43.55 -2.77
CA ILE A 762 3.11 -44.18 -2.04
C ILE A 762 3.57 -45.48 -1.39
N GLU A 763 4.28 -46.34 -2.12
CA GLU A 763 4.83 -47.59 -1.58
C GLU A 763 5.83 -47.35 -0.45
N VAL A 764 6.66 -46.30 -0.55
CA VAL A 764 7.61 -45.90 0.52
C VAL A 764 6.85 -45.39 1.75
N MET A 765 5.84 -44.54 1.56
CA MET A 765 5.00 -44.03 2.65
C MET A 765 4.19 -45.14 3.32
N GLU A 766 3.63 -46.08 2.55
CA GLU A 766 2.94 -47.25 3.08
C GLU A 766 3.88 -48.12 3.92
N LYS A 767 5.11 -48.36 3.46
CA LYS A 767 6.12 -49.08 4.24
C LYS A 767 6.47 -48.36 5.53
N GLN A 768 6.68 -47.04 5.49
CA GLN A 768 6.94 -46.23 6.68
C GLN A 768 5.76 -46.24 7.65
N PHE A 769 4.53 -46.15 7.15
CA PHE A 769 3.30 -46.18 7.94
C PHE A 769 3.10 -47.53 8.64
N ILE A 770 3.31 -48.65 7.93
CA ILE A 770 3.28 -50.00 8.50
C ILE A 770 4.37 -50.17 9.55
N GLN A 771 5.55 -49.59 9.35
CA GLN A 771 6.67 -49.65 10.29
C GLN A 771 6.37 -48.85 11.57
N MET A 772 5.74 -47.68 11.45
CA MET A 772 5.24 -46.90 12.59
C MET A 772 4.15 -47.64 13.36
N LEU A 773 3.19 -48.27 12.68
CA LEU A 773 2.13 -49.07 13.33
C LEU A 773 2.68 -50.24 14.12
N LYS A 774 3.70 -50.94 13.60
CA LYS A 774 4.38 -52.04 14.33
C LYS A 774 5.06 -51.57 15.62
N GLY A 775 5.53 -50.32 15.66
CA GLY A 775 6.12 -49.72 16.85
C GLY A 775 5.12 -49.29 17.94
N VAL A 776 3.82 -49.20 17.61
CA VAL A 776 2.75 -48.85 18.56
C VAL A 776 2.10 -50.09 19.19
N THR A 777 2.30 -51.27 18.58
CA THR A 777 1.78 -52.56 19.05
C THR A 777 2.78 -53.40 19.87
N GLN A 778 3.90 -52.83 20.34
CA GLN A 778 4.83 -53.48 21.28
C GLN A 778 4.75 -52.87 22.67
#